data_AF-A0A0F9VAW3-F1
#
_entry.id   AF-A0A0F9VAW3-F1
#
_cell.length_a   1.000
_cell.length_b   1.000
_cell.length_c   1.000
_cell.angle_alpha   90.00
_cell.angle_beta   90.00
_cell.angle_gamma   90.00
#
_symmetry.space_group_name_H-M   'P 1'
#
loop_
_entity.id
_entity.type
_entity.pdbx_description
1 polymer ?
#
loop_
_entity_poly.entity_id
_entity_poly.type
_entity_poly.pdbx_seq_one_letter_code
_entity_poly.pdbx_strand_id
1 'polypeptide(L)'
;MNLVKLRIWNFLSIGYVERDLAQQGLVLLTGENLDDPSADSNGSGKSSLPESIVWCLYGKTIRGIRTNEVINRQVGKDCRVELDLTVAKGRVQVRRCRADSTATDAKGNKEPNQFRIWLNNQDVSSNDTDVTQATLVDLLGMDYDQFVRLVIIGQGFENRFTAMSDRALKEFIEARTGSVHYAKAYDLADTELASTQGHRNGLDNGRNALQQGLADSRRMLVEEQQRVEAATAERDEKIAGFQKTFADQQVRVAELDAQKRLHDEEKTSWEDAEKSKLAELDVQWTQTEQEHLHENESMQNERTAMLETHKKSMDERVAERLRQQRGYEGAVAKLQGDKLAVGDFIPTTVVPGPPESGTTIMTFQIGTAEEEMVKLKNNEPCSKCGYPLSPEACAKRVEVQESHLILLRAHLSEAQRQEQAVADVQAAIEVERQRYEQGLKAFDDLVQQKWNEMNAALAQFDVETQHINSSNFAVQTEFEQRRAPISERQAAEVANVNAERAAIRNEYGARVRELNQKILDTGNLKAQEAGIGVHAQGEIRVLEAQDLESGLRDLNARVADSEAQVAELSGEIAKLDDRLYCLNYIVKAFGLTGIRSFMLDNVLVYLNERLREHCSTLFDGRTMVALSPTKEKKKGGLTQKITLDVQTDGGSYKASSGGERRKVDVAVFLAFRDLNRKLTPVQINLEAYDEILSFLDGESASRVVSLLLDDPTVDTKILITHRTDIPIVGRYQTWKAVKQHGITSYVNTD
;
A
#
# COMPACT_ATOMS: atom_id res chain seq x y z
N MET A 1 -29.50 10.17 88.78
CA MET A 1 -30.95 10.37 88.68
C MET A 1 -31.53 10.47 90.08
N ASN A 2 -31.80 11.71 90.51
CA ASN A 2 -32.35 11.99 91.81
C ASN A 2 -33.84 12.35 91.66
N LEU A 3 -34.75 11.46 92.06
CA LEU A 3 -36.18 11.70 92.11
C LEU A 3 -36.48 12.60 93.31
N VAL A 4 -37.07 13.76 93.05
CA VAL A 4 -37.24 14.82 94.05
C VAL A 4 -38.67 14.84 94.58
N LYS A 5 -39.66 15.00 93.70
CA LYS A 5 -41.05 15.22 94.11
C LYS A 5 -42.03 14.53 93.19
N LEU A 6 -43.02 13.86 93.77
CA LEU A 6 -44.08 13.13 93.07
C LEU A 6 -45.43 13.78 93.38
N ARG A 7 -46.22 14.03 92.33
CA ARG A 7 -47.60 14.49 92.45
C ARG A 7 -48.51 13.60 91.61
N ILE A 8 -49.58 13.10 92.22
CA ILE A 8 -50.52 12.16 91.59
C ILE A 8 -51.92 12.70 91.74
N TRP A 9 -52.73 12.53 90.69
CA TRP A 9 -54.17 12.75 90.68
C TRP A 9 -54.85 11.55 90.03
N ASN A 10 -55.81 10.95 90.70
CA ASN A 10 -56.76 9.97 90.17
C ASN A 10 -56.10 8.80 89.39
N PHE A 11 -54.94 8.34 89.87
CA PHE A 11 -54.20 7.21 89.29
C PHE A 11 -54.48 5.92 90.08
N LEU A 12 -55.03 4.90 89.42
CA LEU A 12 -55.55 3.69 90.07
C LEU A 12 -56.47 4.08 91.24
N SER A 13 -56.29 3.52 92.44
CA SER A 13 -57.08 3.94 93.60
C SER A 13 -56.66 5.31 94.15
N ILE A 14 -55.48 5.84 93.80
CA ILE A 14 -54.93 7.06 94.41
C ILE A 14 -55.73 8.30 93.96
N GLY A 15 -56.17 9.09 94.93
CA GLY A 15 -56.76 10.42 94.71
C GLY A 15 -55.68 11.46 94.42
N TYR A 16 -55.65 12.56 95.18
CA TYR A 16 -54.52 13.48 95.17
C TYR A 16 -53.48 13.09 96.21
N VAL A 17 -52.21 13.07 95.83
CA VAL A 17 -51.08 12.94 96.77
C VAL A 17 -49.88 13.70 96.24
N GLU A 18 -49.16 14.35 97.16
CA GLU A 18 -47.89 15.01 96.91
C GLU A 18 -46.85 14.48 97.92
N ARG A 19 -45.71 14.00 97.43
CA ARG A 19 -44.65 13.41 98.26
C ARG A 19 -43.26 13.84 97.81
N ASP A 20 -42.43 14.20 98.78
CA ASP A 20 -41.00 14.31 98.58
C ASP A 20 -40.39 12.91 98.57
N LEU A 21 -39.55 12.64 97.56
CA LEU A 21 -38.92 11.34 97.34
C LEU A 21 -37.42 11.36 97.66
N ALA A 22 -36.79 12.52 97.80
CA ALA A 22 -35.38 12.62 98.14
C ALA A 22 -35.16 12.53 99.66
N GLN A 23 -34.10 11.84 100.08
CA GLN A 23 -33.57 11.86 101.46
C GLN A 23 -34.57 11.43 102.54
N GLN A 24 -35.42 10.45 102.26
CA GLN A 24 -36.42 9.99 103.24
C GLN A 24 -35.93 8.87 104.17
N GLY A 25 -34.78 8.25 103.88
CA GLY A 25 -34.31 7.07 104.58
C GLY A 25 -35.19 5.86 104.29
N LEU A 26 -35.39 5.00 105.28
CA LEU A 26 -36.37 3.90 105.18
C LEU A 26 -37.78 4.46 105.42
N VAL A 27 -38.68 4.21 104.47
CA VAL A 27 -40.10 4.55 104.52
C VAL A 27 -40.90 3.25 104.55
N LEU A 28 -41.59 3.00 105.66
CA LEU A 28 -42.54 1.91 105.79
C LEU A 28 -43.88 2.33 105.19
N LEU A 29 -44.28 1.72 104.07
CA LEU A 29 -45.57 1.96 103.44
C LEU A 29 -46.58 0.90 103.89
N THR A 30 -47.44 1.29 104.82
CA THR A 30 -48.56 0.48 105.34
C THR A 30 -49.87 0.89 104.68
N GLY A 31 -50.96 0.17 104.94
CA GLY A 31 -52.25 0.56 104.42
C GLY A 31 -53.43 -0.05 105.15
N GLU A 32 -54.60 0.49 104.85
CA GLU A 32 -55.88 0.10 105.43
C GLU A 32 -56.97 0.29 104.36
N ASN A 33 -57.79 -0.73 104.12
CA ASN A 33 -58.85 -0.69 103.13
C ASN A 33 -60.22 -0.61 103.82
N LEU A 34 -60.79 0.59 103.93
CA LEU A 34 -62.08 0.82 104.57
C LEU A 34 -63.28 0.46 103.66
N ASP A 35 -63.05 0.20 102.38
CA ASP A 35 -64.09 -0.22 101.44
C ASP A 35 -64.43 -1.71 101.55
N ASP A 36 -63.47 -2.51 102.02
CA ASP A 36 -63.62 -3.96 102.15
C ASP A 36 -62.99 -4.42 103.48
N PRO A 37 -63.81 -4.56 104.54
CA PRO A 37 -63.36 -5.03 105.84
C PRO A 37 -62.74 -6.44 105.82
N SER A 38 -62.99 -7.23 104.77
CA SER A 38 -62.40 -8.57 104.60
C SER A 38 -61.02 -8.56 103.96
N ALA A 39 -60.62 -7.43 103.37
CA ALA A 39 -59.37 -7.30 102.63
C ALA A 39 -58.17 -6.85 103.50
N ASP A 40 -58.32 -6.70 104.82
CA ASP A 40 -57.34 -6.06 105.72
C ASP A 40 -56.76 -4.76 105.12
N SER A 41 -55.62 -4.88 104.44
CA SER A 41 -54.84 -3.81 103.82
C SER A 41 -54.53 -4.07 102.34
N ASN A 42 -55.05 -5.16 101.78
CA ASN A 42 -55.01 -5.46 100.35
C ASN A 42 -55.94 -4.51 99.58
N GLY A 43 -55.47 -4.06 98.42
CA GLY A 43 -56.22 -3.11 97.61
C GLY A 43 -56.28 -1.68 98.17
N SER A 44 -55.56 -1.37 99.26
CA SER A 44 -55.53 -0.01 99.84
C SER A 44 -54.75 1.01 99.00
N GLY A 45 -53.97 0.56 98.01
CA GLY A 45 -53.23 1.42 97.07
C GLY A 45 -51.72 1.47 97.25
N LYS A 46 -51.13 0.70 98.20
CA LYS A 46 -49.68 0.71 98.49
C LYS A 46 -48.79 0.54 97.25
N SER A 47 -48.98 -0.55 96.50
CA SER A 47 -48.22 -0.83 95.28
C SER A 47 -48.51 0.15 94.13
N SER A 48 -49.62 0.89 94.20
CA SER A 48 -49.96 1.92 93.21
C SER A 48 -49.03 3.14 93.30
N LEU A 49 -48.40 3.40 94.45
CA LEU A 49 -47.47 4.52 94.62
C LEU A 49 -46.20 4.36 93.77
N PRO A 50 -45.37 3.31 93.93
CA PRO A 50 -44.21 3.10 93.05
C PRO A 50 -44.63 2.88 91.60
N GLU A 51 -45.80 2.28 91.34
CA GLU A 51 -46.31 2.08 89.98
C GLU A 51 -46.61 3.41 89.25
N SER A 52 -47.05 4.45 89.98
CA SER A 52 -47.28 5.77 89.41
C SER A 52 -45.99 6.41 88.86
N ILE A 53 -44.85 6.19 89.53
CA ILE A 53 -43.54 6.70 89.10
C ILE A 53 -43.16 6.03 87.78
N VAL A 54 -43.27 4.69 87.71
CA VAL A 54 -42.96 3.91 86.51
C VAL A 54 -43.86 4.34 85.34
N TRP A 55 -45.16 4.52 85.59
CA TRP A 55 -46.09 4.97 84.57
C TRP A 55 -45.80 6.39 84.09
N CYS A 56 -45.47 7.31 84.99
CA CYS A 56 -45.08 8.68 84.62
C CYS A 56 -43.89 8.67 83.65
N LEU A 57 -42.84 7.92 84.00
CA LEU A 57 -41.59 7.87 83.23
C LEU A 57 -41.71 7.09 81.90
N TYR A 58 -42.46 5.98 81.86
CA TYR A 58 -42.41 5.06 80.72
C TYR A 58 -43.75 4.80 80.04
N GLY A 59 -44.86 5.28 80.61
CA GLY A 59 -46.22 5.02 80.09
C GLY A 59 -46.69 3.58 80.24
N LYS A 60 -45.85 2.73 80.82
CA LYS A 60 -46.09 1.33 81.14
C LYS A 60 -46.22 1.19 82.64
N THR A 61 -46.98 0.19 83.08
CA THR A 61 -47.09 -0.11 84.51
C THR A 61 -46.39 -1.44 84.82
N ILE A 62 -45.96 -1.58 86.07
CA ILE A 62 -45.28 -2.74 86.64
C ILE A 62 -46.09 -4.02 86.39
N ARG A 63 -47.41 -3.94 86.60
CA ARG A 63 -48.35 -5.07 86.49
C ARG A 63 -48.99 -5.22 85.10
N GLY A 64 -48.54 -4.45 84.11
CA GLY A 64 -49.10 -4.50 82.74
C GLY A 64 -50.55 -4.03 82.65
N ILE A 65 -50.95 -3.07 83.49
CA ILE A 65 -52.29 -2.48 83.51
C ILE A 65 -52.53 -1.77 82.18
N ARG A 66 -53.72 -1.97 81.58
CA ARG A 66 -54.04 -1.37 80.28
C ARG A 66 -54.11 0.15 80.39
N THR A 67 -53.79 0.87 79.31
CA THR A 67 -53.63 2.33 79.31
C THR A 67 -54.82 3.12 79.86
N ASN A 68 -56.07 2.66 79.68
CA ASN A 68 -57.26 3.33 80.24
C ASN A 68 -57.60 2.89 81.67
N GLU A 69 -57.09 1.74 82.10
CA GLU A 69 -57.36 1.17 83.43
C GLU A 69 -56.51 1.83 84.53
N VAL A 70 -55.57 2.70 84.14
CA VAL A 70 -54.81 3.56 85.08
C VAL A 70 -55.65 4.69 85.66
N ILE A 71 -56.80 5.01 85.06
CA ILE A 71 -57.72 6.03 85.55
C ILE A 71 -58.49 5.48 86.75
N ASN A 72 -58.61 6.26 87.82
CA ASN A 72 -59.40 5.88 88.98
C ASN A 72 -60.83 5.52 88.58
N ARG A 73 -61.31 4.33 88.98
CA ARG A 73 -62.62 3.81 88.57
C ARG A 73 -63.79 4.59 89.15
N GLN A 74 -63.63 5.19 90.33
CA GLN A 74 -64.66 5.98 90.99
C GLN A 74 -64.77 7.38 90.38
N VAL A 75 -63.63 8.02 90.07
CA VAL A 75 -63.59 9.38 89.50
C VAL A 75 -63.80 9.38 87.99
N GLY A 76 -63.21 8.41 87.28
CA GLY A 76 -63.40 8.19 85.84
C GLY A 76 -62.70 9.18 84.90
N LYS A 77 -61.99 10.19 85.42
CA LYS A 77 -61.31 11.24 84.65
C LYS A 77 -60.18 11.89 85.46
N ASP A 78 -59.47 12.84 84.85
CA ASP A 78 -58.48 13.70 85.52
C ASP A 78 -57.31 12.90 86.13
N CYS A 79 -56.85 11.87 85.42
CA CYS A 79 -55.70 11.07 85.81
C CYS A 79 -54.41 11.76 85.34
N ARG A 80 -53.55 12.14 86.30
CA ARG A 80 -52.29 12.82 86.04
C ARG A 80 -51.22 12.37 87.02
N VAL A 81 -50.01 12.17 86.54
CA VAL A 81 -48.83 11.99 87.39
C VAL A 81 -47.74 12.95 86.92
N GLU A 82 -47.16 13.68 87.86
CA GLU A 82 -46.00 14.54 87.66
C GLU A 82 -44.85 14.10 88.53
N LEU A 83 -43.66 14.12 87.96
CA LEU A 83 -42.43 13.77 88.66
C LEU A 83 -41.36 14.83 88.38
N ASP A 84 -40.85 15.44 89.44
CA ASP A 84 -39.67 16.30 89.40
C ASP A 84 -38.45 15.47 89.76
N LEU A 85 -37.40 15.54 88.94
CA LEU A 85 -36.16 14.83 89.15
C LEU A 85 -34.95 15.63 88.66
N THR A 86 -33.74 15.19 89.03
CA THR A 86 -32.48 15.75 88.55
C THR A 86 -31.63 14.65 87.91
N VAL A 87 -31.15 14.91 86.69
CA VAL A 87 -30.23 14.03 85.94
C VAL A 87 -28.93 14.78 85.66
N ALA A 88 -27.93 14.11 85.08
CA ALA A 88 -26.63 14.72 84.77
C ALA A 88 -26.74 15.98 83.89
N LYS A 89 -27.74 16.02 82.99
CA LYS A 89 -28.01 17.14 82.08
C LYS A 89 -28.79 18.30 82.71
N GLY A 90 -29.31 18.17 83.94
CA GLY A 90 -30.05 19.23 84.64
C GLY A 90 -31.33 18.77 85.35
N ARG A 91 -32.21 19.73 85.65
CA ARG A 91 -33.53 19.46 86.27
C ARG A 91 -34.52 19.02 85.19
N VAL A 92 -35.20 17.91 85.44
CA VAL A 92 -36.20 17.35 84.53
C VAL A 92 -37.54 17.28 85.25
N GLN A 93 -38.59 17.74 84.60
CA GLN A 93 -39.97 17.53 85.02
C GLN A 93 -40.67 16.68 83.97
N VAL A 94 -41.35 15.63 84.41
CA VAL A 94 -42.15 14.76 83.56
C VAL A 94 -43.60 14.88 83.98
N ARG A 95 -44.50 15.08 83.03
CA ARG A 95 -45.95 15.01 83.24
C ARG A 95 -46.54 13.98 82.28
N ARG A 96 -47.38 13.10 82.81
CA ARG A 96 -48.20 12.20 82.01
C ARG A 96 -49.65 12.27 82.47
N CYS A 97 -50.55 12.44 81.51
CA CYS A 97 -51.98 12.60 81.72
C CYS A 97 -52.77 11.55 80.93
N ARG A 98 -53.93 11.16 81.46
CA ARG A 98 -54.92 10.33 80.77
C ARG A 98 -56.31 10.83 81.13
N ALA A 99 -57.11 11.14 80.11
CA ALA A 99 -58.44 11.74 80.27
C ALA A 99 -58.44 12.96 81.22
N ASP A 100 -57.37 13.76 81.21
CA ASP A 100 -57.24 14.96 82.04
C ASP A 100 -57.93 16.16 81.39
N SER A 101 -59.07 16.56 81.94
CA SER A 101 -59.86 17.66 81.40
C SER A 101 -59.19 19.03 81.58
N THR A 102 -58.15 19.11 82.43
CA THR A 102 -57.39 20.33 82.72
C THR A 102 -56.11 20.47 81.89
N ALA A 103 -55.67 19.40 81.22
CA ALA A 103 -54.45 19.41 80.42
C ALA A 103 -54.63 20.18 79.10
N THR A 104 -53.71 21.10 78.83
CA THR A 104 -53.69 21.91 77.60
C THR A 104 -52.32 21.90 76.93
N ASP A 105 -52.30 22.06 75.60
CA ASP A 105 -51.07 22.26 74.83
C ASP A 105 -50.50 23.68 75.04
N ALA A 106 -49.35 23.98 74.44
CA ALA A 106 -48.71 25.31 74.52
C ALA A 106 -49.56 26.46 73.92
N LYS A 107 -50.61 26.14 73.14
CA LYS A 107 -51.55 27.10 72.53
C LYS A 107 -52.85 27.22 73.32
N GLY A 108 -53.01 26.47 74.41
CA GLY A 108 -54.22 26.45 75.24
C GLY A 108 -55.33 25.50 74.76
N ASN A 109 -55.09 24.66 73.75
CA ASN A 109 -56.07 23.66 73.30
C ASN A 109 -56.11 22.47 74.27
N LYS A 110 -57.27 21.84 74.44
CA LYS A 110 -57.41 20.64 75.29
C LYS A 110 -56.57 19.47 74.76
N GLU A 111 -55.71 18.93 75.62
CA GLU A 111 -54.84 17.78 75.34
C GLU A 111 -54.97 16.74 76.47
N PRO A 112 -56.09 15.99 76.55
CA PRO A 112 -56.40 15.16 77.72
C PRO A 112 -55.49 13.93 77.90
N ASN A 113 -54.72 13.57 76.87
CA ASN A 113 -53.73 12.50 76.89
C ASN A 113 -52.34 13.08 76.62
N GLN A 114 -51.83 13.86 77.56
CA GLN A 114 -50.59 14.59 77.44
C GLN A 114 -49.39 13.79 77.98
N PHE A 115 -48.26 13.83 77.27
CA PHE A 115 -46.96 13.40 77.77
C PHE A 115 -45.95 14.50 77.47
N ARG A 116 -45.42 15.13 78.53
CA ARG A 116 -44.53 16.29 78.42
C ARG A 116 -43.32 16.15 79.31
N ILE A 117 -42.20 16.67 78.81
CA ILE A 117 -40.90 16.69 79.46
C ILE A 117 -40.37 18.12 79.40
N TRP A 118 -40.00 18.67 80.55
CA TRP A 118 -39.28 19.93 80.63
C TRP A 118 -37.87 19.67 81.13
N LEU A 119 -36.86 20.11 80.38
CA LEU A 119 -35.46 20.14 80.81
C LEU A 119 -35.09 21.59 81.13
N ASN A 120 -34.69 21.86 82.38
CA ASN A 120 -34.35 23.21 82.85
C ASN A 120 -35.44 24.25 82.49
N ASN A 121 -36.71 23.87 82.70
CA ASN A 121 -37.92 24.65 82.39
C ASN A 121 -38.23 24.87 80.90
N GLN A 122 -37.48 24.25 79.99
CA GLN A 122 -37.78 24.27 78.55
C GLN A 122 -38.48 22.97 78.14
N ASP A 123 -39.63 23.07 77.45
CA ASP A 123 -40.31 21.89 76.87
C ASP A 123 -39.41 21.26 75.78
N VAL A 124 -39.05 20.00 75.98
CA VAL A 124 -38.23 19.20 75.04
C VAL A 124 -39.04 18.06 74.41
N SER A 125 -40.36 18.09 74.56
CA SER A 125 -41.27 17.09 74.00
C SER A 125 -41.44 17.26 72.49
N SER A 126 -41.64 16.14 71.80
CA SER A 126 -42.01 16.13 70.38
C SER A 126 -43.53 15.97 70.24
N ASN A 127 -44.07 16.29 69.06
CA ASN A 127 -45.45 15.93 68.70
C ASN A 127 -45.62 14.40 68.54
N ASP A 128 -44.51 13.66 68.43
CA ASP A 128 -44.48 12.20 68.43
C ASP A 128 -44.15 11.67 69.83
N THR A 129 -45.02 10.80 70.34
CA THR A 129 -44.89 10.19 71.67
C THR A 129 -43.67 9.28 71.76
N ASP A 130 -43.32 8.55 70.69
CA ASP A 130 -42.18 7.64 70.68
C ASP A 130 -40.87 8.40 70.68
N VAL A 131 -40.78 9.50 69.91
CA VAL A 131 -39.63 10.43 69.94
C VAL A 131 -39.48 11.07 71.32
N THR A 132 -40.59 11.47 71.93
CA THR A 132 -40.61 12.02 73.30
C THR A 132 -40.13 10.99 74.32
N GLN A 133 -40.58 9.73 74.19
CA GLN A 133 -40.14 8.64 75.07
C GLN A 133 -38.66 8.33 74.90
N ALA A 134 -38.15 8.31 73.67
CA ALA A 134 -36.71 8.13 73.39
C ALA A 134 -35.88 9.28 73.98
N THR A 135 -36.37 10.52 73.89
CA THR A 135 -35.76 11.68 74.52
C THR A 135 -35.68 11.53 76.03
N LEU A 136 -36.76 11.07 76.69
CA LEU A 136 -36.73 10.81 78.13
C LEU A 136 -35.73 9.70 78.48
N VAL A 137 -35.74 8.58 77.76
CA VAL A 137 -34.82 7.46 78.01
C VAL A 137 -33.36 7.90 77.90
N ASP A 138 -33.02 8.77 76.94
CA ASP A 138 -31.68 9.36 76.81
C ASP A 138 -31.34 10.29 77.99
N LEU A 139 -32.28 11.11 78.46
CA LEU A 139 -32.09 11.97 79.64
C LEU A 139 -31.89 11.14 80.93
N LEU A 140 -32.65 10.05 81.09
CA LEU A 140 -32.57 9.17 82.26
C LEU A 140 -31.35 8.23 82.21
N GLY A 141 -30.88 7.86 81.01
CA GLY A 141 -29.84 6.86 80.80
C GLY A 141 -30.30 5.43 81.08
N MET A 142 -31.62 5.18 81.09
CA MET A 142 -32.18 3.85 81.29
C MET A 142 -33.59 3.69 80.74
N ASP A 143 -33.82 2.53 80.12
CA ASP A 143 -35.14 2.15 79.62
C ASP A 143 -36.05 1.60 80.75
N TYR A 144 -37.28 1.28 80.38
CA TYR A 144 -38.30 0.73 81.28
C TYR A 144 -37.83 -0.53 82.01
N ASP A 145 -37.29 -1.51 81.28
CA ASP A 145 -36.90 -2.80 81.86
C ASP A 145 -35.75 -2.62 82.83
N GLN A 146 -34.80 -1.76 82.49
CA GLN A 146 -33.65 -1.43 83.33
C GLN A 146 -34.06 -0.70 84.60
N PHE A 147 -34.93 0.32 84.50
CA PHE A 147 -35.42 1.05 85.66
C PHE A 147 -36.13 0.11 86.62
N VAL A 148 -37.08 -0.66 86.12
CA VAL A 148 -37.92 -1.47 86.99
C VAL A 148 -37.12 -2.61 87.65
N ARG A 149 -36.14 -3.22 86.95
CA ARG A 149 -35.25 -4.25 87.52
C ARG A 149 -34.29 -3.73 88.59
N LEU A 150 -33.89 -2.45 88.51
CA LEU A 150 -32.93 -1.83 89.43
C LEU A 150 -33.59 -1.07 90.59
N VAL A 151 -34.87 -0.69 90.46
CA VAL A 151 -35.57 0.15 91.44
C VAL A 151 -36.61 -0.63 92.23
N ILE A 152 -37.23 -1.66 91.63
CA ILE A 152 -38.40 -2.33 92.21
C ILE A 152 -38.19 -3.84 92.31
N ILE A 153 -38.43 -4.38 93.49
CA ILE A 153 -38.47 -5.83 93.73
C ILE A 153 -39.73 -6.18 94.51
N GLY A 154 -40.46 -7.21 94.09
CA GLY A 154 -41.66 -7.60 94.81
C GLY A 154 -42.31 -8.91 94.41
N GLN A 155 -43.40 -9.24 95.11
CA GLN A 155 -44.18 -10.45 94.86
C GLN A 155 -44.98 -10.38 93.56
N GLY A 156 -45.05 -11.50 92.81
CA GLY A 156 -45.76 -11.54 91.52
C GLY A 156 -45.07 -10.77 90.40
N PHE A 157 -43.83 -10.32 90.63
CA PHE A 157 -43.10 -9.47 89.71
C PHE A 157 -42.30 -10.28 88.68
N GLU A 158 -42.64 -10.13 87.39
CA GLU A 158 -42.00 -10.87 86.29
C GLU A 158 -40.61 -10.32 85.93
N ASN A 159 -40.35 -9.01 86.13
CA ASN A 159 -39.07 -8.39 85.78
C ASN A 159 -38.01 -8.52 86.89
N ARG A 160 -37.70 -9.75 87.31
CA ARG A 160 -36.57 -10.05 88.23
C ARG A 160 -35.32 -10.49 87.44
N PHE A 161 -34.13 -10.17 87.93
CA PHE A 161 -32.86 -10.62 87.32
C PHE A 161 -32.74 -12.14 87.27
N THR A 162 -33.22 -12.84 88.30
CA THR A 162 -33.23 -14.30 88.41
C THR A 162 -34.12 -14.99 87.38
N ALA A 163 -35.08 -14.27 86.78
CA ALA A 163 -35.97 -14.77 85.75
C ALA A 163 -35.48 -14.50 84.31
N MET A 164 -34.36 -13.79 84.14
CA MET A 164 -33.86 -13.41 82.82
C MET A 164 -33.29 -14.61 82.05
N SER A 165 -33.44 -14.57 80.73
CA SER A 165 -32.67 -15.46 79.85
C SER A 165 -31.20 -15.04 79.81
N ASP A 166 -30.31 -15.97 79.46
CA ASP A 166 -28.88 -15.68 79.26
C ASP A 166 -28.65 -14.50 78.31
N ARG A 167 -29.41 -14.46 77.20
CA ARG A 167 -29.35 -13.37 76.22
C ARG A 167 -29.71 -12.03 76.85
N ALA A 168 -30.87 -11.96 77.52
CA ALA A 168 -31.33 -10.73 78.13
C ALA A 168 -30.37 -10.24 79.22
N LEU A 169 -29.77 -11.16 79.99
CA LEU A 169 -28.82 -10.81 81.04
C LEU A 169 -27.51 -10.25 80.47
N LYS A 170 -26.98 -10.85 79.40
CA LYS A 170 -25.82 -10.32 78.67
C LYS A 170 -26.10 -8.96 78.06
N GLU A 171 -27.24 -8.79 77.39
CA GLU A 171 -27.65 -7.50 76.81
C GLU A 171 -27.76 -6.42 77.90
N PHE A 172 -28.29 -6.77 79.09
CA PHE A 172 -28.35 -5.86 80.23
C PHE A 172 -26.95 -5.45 80.71
N ILE A 173 -26.02 -6.40 80.87
CA ILE A 173 -24.63 -6.11 81.30
C ILE A 173 -23.87 -5.30 80.23
N GLU A 174 -24.01 -5.67 78.95
CA GLU A 174 -23.36 -4.97 77.83
C GLU A 174 -23.84 -3.52 77.70
N ALA A 175 -25.15 -3.29 77.87
CA ALA A 175 -25.73 -1.94 77.88
C ALA A 175 -25.16 -1.06 79.00
N ARG A 176 -24.84 -1.66 80.16
CA ARG A 176 -24.33 -0.93 81.34
C ARG A 176 -22.82 -0.70 81.31
N THR A 177 -22.08 -1.58 80.67
CA THR A 177 -20.60 -1.50 80.55
C THR A 177 -20.13 -0.62 79.39
N GLY A 178 -21.04 -0.13 78.55
CA GLY A 178 -20.68 0.60 77.33
C GLY A 178 -20.17 -0.30 76.19
N SER A 179 -20.27 -1.63 76.35
CA SER A 179 -19.80 -2.60 75.36
C SER A 179 -20.54 -2.51 74.01
N VAL A 180 -21.70 -1.86 73.99
CA VAL A 180 -22.49 -1.55 72.79
C VAL A 180 -21.66 -0.82 71.72
N HIS A 181 -20.71 0.04 72.12
CA HIS A 181 -19.85 0.73 71.16
C HIS A 181 -18.87 -0.23 70.45
N TYR A 182 -18.36 -1.24 71.15
CA TYR A 182 -17.51 -2.27 70.55
C TYR A 182 -18.29 -3.18 69.61
N ALA A 183 -19.54 -3.52 69.96
CA ALA A 183 -20.43 -4.27 69.06
C ALA A 183 -20.68 -3.50 67.75
N LYS A 184 -20.96 -2.19 67.82
CA LYS A 184 -21.10 -1.35 66.62
C LYS A 184 -19.81 -1.26 65.79
N ALA A 185 -18.66 -1.13 66.44
CA ALA A 185 -17.37 -1.11 65.77
C ALA A 185 -17.07 -2.45 65.08
N TYR A 186 -17.43 -3.57 65.71
CA TYR A 186 -17.36 -4.90 65.12
C TYR A 186 -18.24 -4.99 63.87
N ASP A 187 -19.53 -4.65 63.96
CA ASP A 187 -20.47 -4.79 62.84
C ASP A 187 -20.02 -3.95 61.62
N LEU A 188 -19.52 -2.73 61.87
CA LEU A 188 -18.98 -1.86 60.83
C LEU A 188 -17.74 -2.47 60.17
N ALA A 189 -16.79 -2.95 60.97
CA ALA A 189 -15.55 -3.55 60.48
C ALA A 189 -15.78 -4.87 59.75
N ASP A 190 -16.72 -5.70 60.20
CA ASP A 190 -17.09 -6.98 59.57
C ASP A 190 -17.74 -6.75 58.21
N THR A 191 -18.64 -5.76 58.12
CA THR A 191 -19.26 -5.34 56.86
C THR A 191 -18.21 -4.83 55.87
N GLU A 192 -17.30 -3.96 56.33
CA GLU A 192 -16.23 -3.42 55.49
C GLU A 192 -15.21 -4.50 55.09
N LEU A 193 -14.90 -5.45 55.98
CA LEU A 193 -14.02 -6.58 55.70
C LEU A 193 -14.56 -7.42 54.55
N ALA A 194 -15.85 -7.79 54.61
CA ALA A 194 -16.49 -8.58 53.56
C ALA A 194 -16.47 -7.86 52.20
N SER A 195 -16.76 -6.55 52.18
CA SER A 195 -16.72 -5.74 50.96
C SER A 195 -15.31 -5.59 50.39
N THR A 196 -14.32 -5.27 51.24
CA THR A 196 -12.91 -5.12 50.85
C THR A 196 -12.34 -6.45 50.33
N GLN A 197 -12.68 -7.57 50.97
CA GLN A 197 -12.26 -8.90 50.55
C GLN A 197 -12.83 -9.25 49.17
N GLY A 198 -14.12 -8.93 48.94
CA GLY A 198 -14.76 -9.09 47.64
C GLY A 198 -14.07 -8.27 46.55
N HIS A 199 -13.75 -7.01 46.82
CA HIS A 199 -13.06 -6.13 45.88
C HIS A 199 -11.64 -6.63 45.56
N ARG A 200 -10.87 -7.01 46.59
CA ARG A 200 -9.53 -7.59 46.45
C ARG A 200 -9.56 -8.84 45.59
N ASN A 201 -10.50 -9.76 45.84
CA ASN A 201 -10.65 -10.98 45.04
C ASN A 201 -11.02 -10.67 43.58
N GLY A 202 -11.84 -9.64 43.34
CA GLY A 202 -12.17 -9.17 41.99
C GLY A 202 -10.94 -8.68 41.23
N LEU A 203 -10.11 -7.83 41.85
CA LEU A 203 -8.87 -7.35 41.24
C LEU A 203 -7.85 -8.48 41.04
N ASP A 204 -7.75 -9.42 41.99
CA ASP A 204 -6.85 -10.58 41.91
C ASP A 204 -7.21 -11.49 40.73
N ASN A 205 -8.50 -11.72 40.49
CA ASN A 205 -8.99 -12.43 39.31
C ASN A 205 -8.66 -11.69 38.01
N GLY A 206 -8.84 -10.37 37.98
CA GLY A 206 -8.47 -9.51 36.84
C GLY A 206 -6.97 -9.56 36.54
N ARG A 207 -6.13 -9.46 37.56
CA ARG A 207 -4.67 -9.59 37.45
C ARG A 207 -4.28 -10.96 36.90
N ASN A 208 -4.89 -12.03 37.39
CA ASN A 208 -4.60 -13.39 36.93
C ASN A 208 -4.96 -13.58 35.44
N ALA A 209 -6.10 -13.02 34.99
CA ALA A 209 -6.48 -13.05 33.58
C ALA A 209 -5.50 -12.28 32.69
N LEU A 210 -5.06 -11.09 33.12
CA LEU A 210 -4.05 -10.31 32.41
C LEU A 210 -2.69 -11.01 32.38
N GLN A 211 -2.27 -11.64 33.48
CA GLN A 211 -1.04 -12.43 33.51
C GLN A 211 -1.07 -13.60 32.52
N GLN A 212 -2.23 -14.25 32.36
CA GLN A 212 -2.41 -15.29 31.35
C GLN A 212 -2.31 -14.72 29.93
N GLY A 213 -2.99 -13.60 29.65
CA GLY A 213 -2.90 -12.92 28.35
C GLY A 213 -1.51 -12.38 28.02
N LEU A 214 -0.76 -11.93 29.03
CA LEU A 214 0.64 -11.53 28.91
C LEU A 214 1.53 -12.72 28.55
N ALA A 215 1.32 -13.88 29.17
CA ALA A 215 2.06 -15.10 28.84
C ALA A 215 1.82 -15.53 27.38
N ASP A 216 0.58 -15.45 26.91
CA ASP A 216 0.24 -15.71 25.51
C ASP A 216 0.90 -14.70 24.55
N SER A 217 0.87 -13.41 24.89
CA SER A 217 1.49 -12.35 24.09
C SER A 217 3.01 -12.49 24.02
N ARG A 218 3.66 -12.89 25.11
CA ARG A 218 5.10 -13.20 25.14
C ARG A 218 5.44 -14.42 24.28
N ARG A 219 4.60 -15.45 24.26
CA ARG A 219 4.78 -16.60 23.35
C ARG A 219 4.70 -16.16 21.88
N MET A 220 3.68 -15.38 21.53
CA MET A 220 3.54 -14.81 20.17
C MET A 220 4.73 -13.94 19.78
N LEU A 221 5.25 -13.14 20.73
CA LEU A 221 6.44 -12.31 20.51
C LEU A 221 7.66 -13.15 20.13
N VAL A 222 7.90 -14.25 20.84
CA VAL A 222 9.01 -15.18 20.55
C VAL A 222 8.85 -15.84 19.18
N GLU A 223 7.63 -16.29 18.84
CA GLU A 223 7.32 -16.88 17.54
C GLU A 223 7.54 -15.88 16.39
N GLU A 224 7.09 -14.64 16.55
CA GLU A 224 7.31 -13.58 15.55
C GLU A 224 8.79 -13.18 15.47
N GLN A 225 9.52 -13.16 16.58
CA GLN A 225 10.99 -12.97 16.60
C GLN A 225 11.70 -13.98 15.70
N GLN A 226 11.39 -15.27 15.88
CA GLN A 226 11.97 -16.35 15.07
C GLN A 226 11.59 -16.22 13.59
N ARG A 227 10.34 -15.85 13.30
CA ARG A 227 9.87 -15.63 11.94
C ARG A 227 10.59 -14.47 11.27
N VAL A 228 10.78 -13.35 11.97
CA VAL A 228 11.49 -12.18 11.45
C VAL A 228 12.97 -12.49 11.25
N GLU A 229 13.61 -13.19 12.18
CA GLU A 229 14.99 -13.67 12.01
C GLU A 229 15.14 -14.54 10.75
N ALA A 230 14.25 -15.51 10.56
CA ALA A 230 14.26 -16.38 9.38
C ALA A 230 14.00 -15.61 8.08
N ALA A 231 13.01 -14.71 8.06
CA ALA A 231 12.69 -13.89 6.90
C ALA A 231 13.83 -12.92 6.55
N THR A 232 14.50 -12.37 7.55
CA THR A 232 15.67 -11.50 7.37
C THR A 232 16.83 -12.26 6.76
N ALA A 233 17.12 -13.47 7.27
CA ALA A 233 18.17 -14.33 6.70
C ALA A 233 17.87 -14.70 5.23
N GLU A 234 16.64 -15.09 4.92
CA GLU A 234 16.21 -15.41 3.54
C GLU A 234 16.31 -14.18 2.62
N ARG A 235 15.89 -13.00 3.10
CA ARG A 235 16.00 -11.73 2.36
C ARG A 235 17.45 -11.40 2.06
N ASP A 236 18.32 -11.50 3.06
CA ASP A 236 19.74 -11.15 2.92
C ASP A 236 20.45 -12.13 1.97
N GLU A 237 20.10 -13.42 1.99
CA GLU A 237 20.57 -14.41 1.00
C GLU A 237 20.13 -14.05 -0.43
N LYS A 238 18.85 -13.70 -0.63
CA LYS A 238 18.33 -13.26 -1.93
C LYS A 238 19.02 -11.99 -2.43
N ILE A 239 19.22 -11.00 -1.54
CA ILE A 239 19.94 -9.76 -1.86
C ILE A 239 21.37 -10.09 -2.29
N ALA A 240 22.09 -10.95 -1.55
CA ALA A 240 23.43 -11.37 -1.91
C ALA A 240 23.48 -12.06 -3.28
N GLY A 241 22.48 -12.90 -3.59
CA GLY A 241 22.31 -13.52 -4.91
C GLY A 241 22.16 -12.49 -6.04
N PHE A 242 21.24 -11.53 -5.89
CA PHE A 242 21.03 -10.47 -6.88
C PHE A 242 22.23 -9.51 -6.98
N GLN A 243 22.91 -9.21 -5.87
CA GLN A 243 24.13 -8.38 -5.87
C GLN A 243 25.23 -9.04 -6.69
N LYS A 244 25.40 -10.36 -6.53
CA LYS A 244 26.33 -11.14 -7.34
C LYS A 244 25.96 -11.08 -8.82
N THR A 245 24.69 -11.33 -9.16
CA THR A 245 24.21 -11.22 -10.55
C THR A 245 24.46 -9.83 -11.13
N PHE A 246 24.20 -8.77 -10.37
CA PHE A 246 24.45 -7.40 -10.80
C PHE A 246 25.93 -7.15 -11.07
N ALA A 247 26.82 -7.59 -10.18
CA ALA A 247 28.27 -7.46 -10.34
C ALA A 247 28.77 -8.23 -11.57
N ASP A 248 28.35 -9.49 -11.75
CA ASP A 248 28.71 -10.31 -12.92
C ASP A 248 28.26 -9.63 -14.22
N GLN A 249 27.05 -9.05 -14.23
CA GLN A 249 26.50 -8.36 -15.39
C GLN A 249 27.20 -7.03 -15.70
N GLN A 250 27.63 -6.28 -14.68
CA GLN A 250 28.45 -5.08 -14.89
C GLN A 250 29.78 -5.40 -15.57
N VAL A 251 30.44 -6.49 -15.15
CA VAL A 251 31.66 -6.97 -15.79
C VAL A 251 31.38 -7.35 -17.24
N ARG A 252 30.30 -8.11 -17.50
CA ARG A 252 29.94 -8.56 -18.85
C ARG A 252 29.63 -7.41 -19.80
N VAL A 253 28.88 -6.41 -19.33
CA VAL A 253 28.58 -5.19 -20.11
C VAL A 253 29.87 -4.43 -20.44
N ALA A 254 30.82 -4.34 -19.50
CA ALA A 254 32.11 -3.69 -19.73
C ALA A 254 32.97 -4.46 -20.76
N GLU A 255 32.98 -5.80 -20.72
CA GLU A 255 33.65 -6.65 -21.72
C GLU A 255 33.07 -6.42 -23.12
N LEU A 256 31.73 -6.45 -23.25
CA LEU A 256 31.06 -6.21 -24.53
C LEU A 256 31.29 -4.80 -25.05
N ASP A 257 31.38 -3.81 -24.17
CA ASP A 257 31.76 -2.44 -24.55
C ASP A 257 33.19 -2.32 -25.07
N ALA A 258 34.13 -3.07 -24.47
CA ALA A 258 35.50 -3.13 -24.96
C ALA A 258 35.56 -3.86 -26.32
N GLN A 259 34.83 -4.96 -26.47
CA GLN A 259 34.77 -5.72 -27.72
C GLN A 259 34.14 -4.91 -28.85
N LYS A 260 33.04 -4.19 -28.58
CA LYS A 260 32.41 -3.31 -29.56
C LYS A 260 33.38 -2.22 -30.03
N ARG A 261 34.13 -1.61 -29.10
CA ARG A 261 35.18 -0.63 -29.44
C ARG A 261 36.26 -1.22 -30.35
N LEU A 262 36.74 -2.43 -30.07
CA LEU A 262 37.71 -3.11 -30.94
C LEU A 262 37.16 -3.35 -32.35
N HIS A 263 35.89 -3.77 -32.47
CA HIS A 263 35.26 -3.95 -33.78
C HIS A 263 35.04 -2.62 -34.52
N ASP A 264 34.67 -1.55 -33.81
CA ASP A 264 34.55 -0.20 -34.38
C ASP A 264 35.92 0.31 -34.88
N GLU A 265 36.99 0.13 -34.10
CA GLU A 265 38.37 0.49 -34.49
C GLU A 265 38.86 -0.34 -35.70
N GLU A 266 38.63 -1.66 -35.69
CA GLU A 266 38.96 -2.54 -36.83
C GLU A 266 38.21 -2.10 -38.09
N LYS A 267 36.92 -1.76 -37.96
CA LYS A 267 36.10 -1.27 -39.07
C LYS A 267 36.68 0.02 -39.66
N THR A 268 36.99 1.01 -38.83
CA THR A 268 37.58 2.27 -39.30
C THR A 268 38.91 2.03 -40.00
N SER A 269 39.75 1.12 -39.48
CA SER A 269 41.01 0.74 -40.13
C SER A 269 40.80 0.14 -41.52
N TRP A 270 39.77 -0.70 -41.71
CA TRP A 270 39.45 -1.28 -43.02
C TRP A 270 38.88 -0.24 -44.00
N GLU A 271 38.04 0.68 -43.52
CA GLU A 271 37.51 1.79 -44.33
C GLU A 271 38.62 2.75 -44.80
N ASP A 272 39.58 3.06 -43.92
CA ASP A 272 40.75 3.87 -44.26
C ASP A 272 41.69 3.13 -45.25
N ALA A 273 41.89 1.83 -45.07
CA ALA A 273 42.70 1.00 -45.97
C ALA A 273 42.06 0.89 -47.37
N GLU A 274 40.74 0.71 -47.46
CA GLU A 274 39.99 0.72 -48.73
C GLU A 274 40.22 2.04 -49.47
N LYS A 275 40.05 3.16 -48.75
CA LYS A 275 40.24 4.51 -49.30
C LYS A 275 41.67 4.73 -49.78
N SER A 276 42.67 4.28 -49.03
CA SER A 276 44.08 4.39 -49.42
C SER A 276 44.38 3.55 -50.66
N LYS A 277 43.88 2.31 -50.73
CA LYS A 277 44.15 1.41 -51.86
C LYS A 277 43.49 1.90 -53.16
N LEU A 278 42.27 2.44 -53.07
CA LEU A 278 41.61 3.08 -54.20
C LEU A 278 42.37 4.34 -54.66
N ALA A 279 42.90 5.14 -53.72
CA ALA A 279 43.72 6.31 -54.06
C ALA A 279 45.04 5.94 -54.75
N GLU A 280 45.74 4.88 -54.29
CA GLU A 280 46.94 4.35 -54.96
C GLU A 280 46.65 3.94 -56.41
N LEU A 281 45.54 3.22 -56.63
CA LEU A 281 45.13 2.75 -57.94
C LEU A 281 44.73 3.91 -58.85
N ASP A 282 44.06 4.94 -58.31
CA ASP A 282 43.72 6.16 -59.06
C ASP A 282 44.97 6.93 -59.51
N VAL A 283 45.99 7.02 -58.65
CA VAL A 283 47.27 7.67 -59.01
C VAL A 283 47.98 6.91 -60.14
N GLN A 284 48.05 5.58 -60.05
CA GLN A 284 48.63 4.74 -61.11
C GLN A 284 47.87 4.88 -62.42
N TRP A 285 46.54 4.82 -62.37
CA TRP A 285 45.69 4.98 -63.55
C TRP A 285 45.85 6.35 -64.21
N THR A 286 46.00 7.42 -63.43
CA THR A 286 46.19 8.78 -63.95
C THR A 286 47.48 8.89 -64.79
N GLN A 287 48.54 8.18 -64.41
CA GLN A 287 49.79 8.14 -65.19
C GLN A 287 49.61 7.37 -66.50
N THR A 288 48.99 6.19 -66.46
CA THR A 288 48.71 5.37 -67.65
C THR A 288 47.77 6.09 -68.63
N GLU A 289 46.77 6.81 -68.12
CA GLU A 289 45.85 7.61 -68.94
C GLU A 289 46.57 8.75 -69.67
N GLN A 290 47.56 9.40 -69.04
CA GLN A 290 48.41 10.40 -69.69
C GLN A 290 49.31 9.80 -70.78
N GLU A 291 49.85 8.60 -70.56
CA GLU A 291 50.62 7.86 -71.57
C GLU A 291 49.75 7.49 -72.78
N HIS A 292 48.50 7.04 -72.56
CA HIS A 292 47.56 6.73 -73.63
C HIS A 292 47.20 7.96 -74.48
N LEU A 293 47.03 9.11 -73.83
CA LEU A 293 46.82 10.40 -74.50
C LEU A 293 48.03 10.77 -75.38
N HIS A 294 49.24 10.65 -74.85
CA HIS A 294 50.47 10.98 -75.57
C HIS A 294 50.73 10.03 -76.76
N GLU A 295 50.49 8.72 -76.57
CA GLU A 295 50.64 7.70 -77.62
C GLU A 295 49.63 7.91 -78.76
N ASN A 296 48.39 8.31 -78.43
CA ASN A 296 47.37 8.65 -79.43
C ASN A 296 47.68 9.96 -80.18
N GLU A 297 48.19 11.01 -79.50
CA GLU A 297 48.60 12.26 -80.13
C GLU A 297 49.79 12.07 -81.08
N SER A 298 50.80 11.29 -80.67
CA SER A 298 51.97 10.96 -81.51
C SER A 298 51.55 10.24 -82.79
N MET A 299 50.66 9.25 -82.69
CA MET A 299 50.13 8.50 -83.83
C MET A 299 49.36 9.40 -84.82
N GLN A 300 48.56 10.35 -84.34
CA GLN A 300 47.85 11.30 -85.21
C GLN A 300 48.82 12.25 -85.92
N ASN A 301 49.87 12.71 -85.23
CA ASN A 301 50.88 13.59 -85.82
C ASN A 301 51.68 12.91 -86.95
N GLU A 302 52.08 11.64 -86.79
CA GLU A 302 52.76 10.87 -87.85
C GLU A 302 51.89 10.67 -89.10
N ARG A 303 50.60 10.36 -88.94
CA ARG A 303 49.64 10.25 -90.06
C ARG A 303 49.55 11.55 -90.85
N THR A 304 49.53 12.67 -90.15
CA THR A 304 49.40 14.00 -90.75
C THR A 304 50.65 14.34 -91.58
N ALA A 305 51.84 14.02 -91.07
CA ALA A 305 53.11 14.23 -91.77
C ALA A 305 53.27 13.35 -93.04
N MET A 306 52.84 12.09 -93.00
CA MET A 306 52.90 11.19 -94.17
C MET A 306 52.00 11.66 -95.33
N LEU A 307 50.81 12.19 -95.03
CA LEU A 307 49.87 12.69 -96.04
C LEU A 307 50.34 14.01 -96.68
N GLU A 308 50.99 14.91 -95.93
CA GLU A 308 51.54 16.16 -96.46
C GLU A 308 52.72 15.93 -97.42
N THR A 309 53.55 14.93 -97.14
CA THR A 309 54.69 14.57 -98.00
C THR A 309 54.24 14.04 -99.36
N HIS A 310 53.14 13.28 -99.40
CA HIS A 310 52.55 12.77 -100.65
C HIS A 310 51.85 13.84 -101.50
N LYS A 311 51.22 14.83 -100.86
CA LYS A 311 50.52 15.93 -101.54
C LYS A 311 51.46 16.88 -102.29
N LYS A 312 52.66 17.14 -101.73
CA LYS A 312 53.66 18.05 -102.32
C LYS A 312 54.27 17.53 -103.64
N SER A 313 54.30 16.21 -103.85
CA SER A 313 54.76 15.57 -105.10
C SER A 313 53.72 15.58 -106.23
N MET A 314 52.44 15.81 -105.92
CA MET A 314 51.33 15.78 -106.88
C MET A 314 51.15 17.11 -107.63
N ASP A 315 51.28 18.24 -106.93
CA ASP A 315 50.94 19.56 -107.48
C ASP A 315 51.91 20.05 -108.58
N GLU A 316 53.16 19.56 -108.62
CA GLU A 316 54.14 19.88 -109.69
C GLU A 316 53.88 19.15 -111.01
N ARG A 317 53.25 17.96 -111.00
CA ARG A 317 53.09 17.12 -112.20
C ARG A 317 51.82 17.42 -113.01
N VAL A 318 50.77 17.94 -112.37
CA VAL A 318 49.48 18.26 -113.02
C VAL A 318 49.53 19.58 -113.79
N ALA A 319 50.35 20.55 -113.36
CA ALA A 319 50.45 21.88 -113.98
C ALA A 319 51.14 21.89 -115.36
N GLU A 320 51.98 20.89 -115.68
CA GLU A 320 52.76 20.84 -116.93
C GLU A 320 51.96 20.28 -118.12
N ARG A 321 51.11 19.26 -117.92
CA ARG A 321 50.40 18.57 -119.04
C ARG A 321 49.15 19.31 -119.56
N LEU A 322 48.52 20.18 -118.75
CA LEU A 322 47.42 21.04 -119.19
C LEU A 322 47.83 22.05 -120.30
N ARG A 323 49.13 22.31 -120.48
CA ARG A 323 49.65 23.15 -121.59
C ARG A 323 49.71 22.44 -122.95
N GLN A 324 49.73 21.10 -122.99
CA GLN A 324 49.88 20.33 -124.24
C GLN A 324 48.54 19.97 -124.92
N GLN A 325 47.44 19.93 -124.16
CA GLN A 325 46.13 19.51 -124.68
C GLN A 325 45.47 20.52 -125.63
N ARG A 326 45.74 21.83 -125.47
CA ARG A 326 45.20 22.89 -126.35
C ARG A 326 45.81 22.93 -127.77
N GLY A 327 46.90 22.20 -128.03
CA GLY A 327 47.57 22.16 -129.34
C GLY A 327 46.94 21.20 -130.34
N TYR A 328 46.27 20.14 -129.88
CA TYR A 328 45.74 19.08 -130.76
C TYR A 328 44.37 19.41 -131.37
N GLU A 329 43.56 20.24 -130.71
CA GLU A 329 42.22 20.62 -131.20
C GLU A 329 42.25 21.53 -132.45
N GLY A 330 43.36 22.23 -132.72
CA GLY A 330 43.50 23.14 -133.88
C GLY A 330 43.84 22.46 -135.22
N ALA A 331 44.41 21.25 -135.20
CA ALA A 331 44.87 20.57 -136.43
C ALA A 331 43.75 19.80 -137.15
N VAL A 332 42.73 19.35 -136.43
CA VAL A 332 41.62 18.54 -136.94
C VAL A 332 40.68 19.34 -137.87
N ALA A 333 40.58 20.66 -137.70
CA ALA A 333 39.67 21.50 -138.49
C ALA A 333 40.16 21.83 -139.91
N LYS A 334 41.46 21.69 -140.21
CA LYS A 334 42.04 22.09 -141.52
C LYS A 334 41.97 20.98 -142.59
N LEU A 335 41.83 19.72 -142.19
CA LEU A 335 41.83 18.55 -143.10
C LEU A 335 40.47 18.24 -143.73
N GLN A 336 39.36 18.75 -143.18
CA GLN A 336 38.00 18.51 -143.70
C GLN A 336 37.57 19.45 -144.83
N GLY A 337 38.32 20.52 -145.11
CA GLY A 337 37.99 21.51 -146.16
C GLY A 337 38.48 21.14 -147.56
N ASP A 338 39.50 20.30 -147.68
CA ASP A 338 40.11 19.95 -148.96
C ASP A 338 39.48 18.68 -149.58
N LYS A 339 38.33 18.92 -150.24
CA LYS A 339 38.21 18.56 -151.68
C LYS A 339 37.86 17.07 -151.94
N LEU A 340 36.61 16.62 -152.08
CA LEU A 340 35.40 17.23 -152.66
C LEU A 340 35.54 17.85 -154.07
N ALA A 341 36.67 17.64 -154.78
CA ALA A 341 36.84 18.07 -156.18
C ALA A 341 37.61 17.06 -157.08
N VAL A 342 37.55 15.75 -156.80
CA VAL A 342 38.18 14.70 -157.63
C VAL A 342 37.22 13.53 -157.80
N GLY A 343 36.05 13.82 -158.38
CA GLY A 343 35.14 12.84 -158.93
C GLY A 343 34.72 13.31 -160.32
N ASP A 344 35.26 12.66 -161.37
CA ASP A 344 34.64 12.42 -162.69
C ASP A 344 35.71 11.92 -163.69
N PHE A 345 35.33 10.93 -164.54
CA PHE A 345 36.07 10.17 -165.59
C PHE A 345 36.85 8.90 -165.14
N ILE A 346 36.32 7.64 -165.18
CA ILE A 346 35.92 6.70 -166.30
C ILE A 346 37.14 5.91 -166.86
N PRO A 347 37.11 4.66 -167.45
CA PRO A 347 36.04 3.69 -167.80
C PRO A 347 36.31 2.18 -167.52
N THR A 348 35.25 1.37 -167.59
CA THR A 348 35.27 -0.10 -167.78
C THR A 348 35.14 -0.48 -169.26
N THR A 349 36.13 -1.11 -169.92
CA THR A 349 35.96 -2.05 -171.08
C THR A 349 37.27 -2.66 -171.63
N VAL A 350 37.16 -3.86 -172.21
CA VAL A 350 38.21 -4.81 -172.71
C VAL A 350 38.58 -4.53 -174.18
N VAL A 351 39.84 -4.79 -174.59
CA VAL A 351 40.37 -4.58 -175.96
C VAL A 351 40.31 -5.86 -176.82
N PRO A 352 40.05 -5.81 -178.15
CA PRO A 352 40.40 -6.86 -179.11
C PRO A 352 41.58 -6.48 -180.06
N GLY A 353 42.44 -7.45 -180.39
CA GLY A 353 43.72 -7.30 -181.13
C GLY A 353 43.66 -7.10 -182.67
N PRO A 354 44.82 -6.99 -183.35
CA PRO A 354 44.97 -6.37 -184.68
C PRO A 354 44.77 -7.33 -185.88
N PRO A 355 44.49 -6.81 -187.10
CA PRO A 355 44.71 -7.53 -188.36
C PRO A 355 45.76 -6.89 -189.29
N GLU A 356 46.66 -7.74 -189.79
CA GLU A 356 47.74 -7.49 -190.76
C GLU A 356 47.21 -7.30 -192.21
N SER A 357 48.01 -6.71 -193.14
CA SER A 357 48.08 -7.01 -194.60
C SER A 357 48.02 -5.86 -195.66
N GLY A 358 47.93 -4.57 -195.28
CA GLY A 358 47.75 -3.48 -196.27
C GLY A 358 49.03 -2.90 -196.93
N THR A 359 50.10 -2.70 -196.16
CA THR A 359 51.29 -1.94 -196.59
C THR A 359 52.14 -2.67 -197.63
N THR A 360 52.18 -4.00 -197.61
CA THR A 360 53.05 -4.80 -198.50
C THR A 360 52.61 -4.78 -199.97
N ILE A 361 51.31 -4.70 -200.26
CA ILE A 361 50.77 -4.75 -201.63
C ILE A 361 51.07 -3.45 -202.40
N MET A 362 51.01 -2.31 -201.71
CA MET A 362 51.24 -0.99 -202.32
C MET A 362 52.69 -0.79 -202.79
N THR A 363 53.67 -1.40 -202.10
CA THR A 363 55.09 -1.30 -202.48
C THR A 363 55.40 -1.96 -203.83
N PHE A 364 54.68 -3.02 -204.18
CA PHE A 364 54.89 -3.78 -205.43
C PHE A 364 54.34 -3.04 -206.67
N GLN A 365 53.17 -2.39 -206.56
CA GLN A 365 52.56 -1.64 -207.66
C GLN A 365 53.37 -0.41 -208.09
N ILE A 366 54.19 0.14 -207.18
CA ILE A 366 55.11 1.24 -207.49
C ILE A 366 56.21 0.78 -208.46
N GLY A 367 56.80 -0.41 -208.24
CA GLY A 367 57.90 -0.90 -209.06
C GLY A 367 57.53 -1.16 -210.53
N THR A 368 56.36 -1.75 -210.79
CA THR A 368 55.90 -2.06 -212.15
C THR A 368 55.56 -0.82 -212.98
N ALA A 369 55.12 0.26 -212.34
CA ALA A 369 54.86 1.53 -213.01
C ALA A 369 56.15 2.25 -213.46
N GLU A 370 57.27 2.07 -212.74
CA GLU A 370 58.57 2.69 -213.09
C GLU A 370 59.16 2.07 -214.37
N GLU A 371 58.96 0.78 -214.60
CA GLU A 371 59.49 0.09 -215.80
C GLU A 371 58.82 0.53 -217.11
N GLU A 372 57.48 0.68 -217.15
CA GLU A 372 56.79 1.20 -218.35
C GLU A 372 57.26 2.61 -218.71
N MET A 373 57.64 3.39 -217.69
CA MET A 373 58.10 4.78 -217.80
C MET A 373 59.44 4.90 -218.55
N VAL A 374 60.30 3.89 -218.43
CA VAL A 374 61.59 3.83 -219.15
C VAL A 374 61.37 3.52 -220.63
N LYS A 375 60.53 2.54 -220.95
CA LYS A 375 60.27 2.13 -222.35
C LYS A 375 59.72 3.28 -223.19
N LEU A 376 58.79 4.05 -222.61
CA LEU A 376 58.21 5.22 -223.27
C LEU A 376 59.24 6.32 -223.60
N LYS A 377 60.32 6.45 -222.83
CA LYS A 377 61.34 7.48 -223.04
C LYS A 377 62.25 7.21 -224.23
N ASN A 378 62.34 5.96 -224.68
CA ASN A 378 63.28 5.56 -225.72
C ASN A 378 62.68 5.51 -227.13
N ASN A 379 61.46 5.97 -227.37
CA ASN A 379 60.78 5.95 -228.68
C ASN A 379 60.52 4.58 -229.28
N GLU A 380 60.44 3.58 -228.42
CA GLU A 380 60.01 2.26 -228.84
C GLU A 380 58.52 2.29 -229.29
N PRO A 381 58.15 1.58 -230.39
CA PRO A 381 56.77 1.56 -230.91
C PRO A 381 55.77 1.00 -229.88
N CYS A 382 54.50 1.43 -229.94
CA CYS A 382 53.50 1.21 -228.87
C CYS A 382 53.34 -0.27 -228.41
N SER A 383 53.41 -0.52 -227.09
CA SER A 383 53.24 -1.85 -226.43
C SER A 383 51.84 -2.50 -226.52
N LYS A 384 50.97 -2.01 -227.40
CA LYS A 384 49.66 -2.61 -227.69
C LYS A 384 49.27 -2.58 -229.17
N CYS A 385 49.53 -1.47 -229.88
CA CYS A 385 49.10 -1.33 -231.29
C CYS A 385 50.23 -1.40 -232.33
N GLY A 386 51.50 -1.50 -231.94
CA GLY A 386 52.63 -1.71 -232.86
C GLY A 386 52.99 -0.55 -233.80
N TYR A 387 52.18 0.50 -233.94
CA TYR A 387 52.48 1.67 -234.80
C TYR A 387 53.61 2.57 -234.22
N PRO A 388 54.41 3.27 -235.06
CA PRO A 388 55.43 4.22 -234.61
C PRO A 388 54.78 5.45 -233.97
N LEU A 389 54.87 5.52 -232.64
CA LEU A 389 54.38 6.65 -231.83
C LEU A 389 55.28 7.87 -232.11
N SER A 390 54.70 9.02 -232.44
CA SER A 390 55.46 10.27 -232.64
C SER A 390 56.03 10.78 -231.32
N PRO A 391 57.05 11.66 -231.37
CA PRO A 391 57.66 12.21 -230.17
C PRO A 391 56.67 12.89 -229.21
N GLU A 392 55.68 13.62 -229.74
CA GLU A 392 54.66 14.28 -228.92
C GLU A 392 53.69 13.28 -228.26
N ALA A 393 53.37 12.17 -228.93
CA ALA A 393 52.50 11.13 -228.37
C ALA A 393 53.19 10.38 -227.21
N CYS A 394 54.51 10.15 -227.31
CA CYS A 394 55.30 9.56 -226.22
C CYS A 394 55.39 10.50 -225.01
N ALA A 395 55.68 11.79 -225.21
CA ALA A 395 55.78 12.76 -224.12
C ALA A 395 54.51 12.81 -223.27
N LYS A 396 53.33 12.82 -223.91
CA LYS A 396 52.03 12.84 -223.21
C LYS A 396 51.78 11.58 -222.37
N ARG A 397 52.23 10.40 -222.81
CA ARG A 397 52.06 9.15 -222.03
C ARG A 397 53.01 9.06 -220.84
N VAL A 398 54.22 9.60 -220.94
CA VAL A 398 55.17 9.65 -219.80
C VAL A 398 54.59 10.51 -218.67
N GLU A 399 53.98 11.64 -219.02
CA GLU A 399 53.39 12.57 -218.06
C GLU A 399 52.24 11.94 -217.24
N VAL A 400 51.41 11.12 -217.89
CA VAL A 400 50.34 10.36 -217.20
C VAL A 400 50.91 9.34 -216.22
N GLN A 401 51.99 8.64 -216.59
CA GLN A 401 52.57 7.59 -215.75
C GLN A 401 53.35 8.14 -214.56
N GLU A 402 54.05 9.28 -214.69
CA GLU A 402 54.67 9.99 -213.55
C GLU A 402 53.63 10.45 -212.52
N SER A 403 52.47 10.91 -213.00
CA SER A 403 51.36 11.32 -212.13
C SER A 403 50.80 10.16 -211.29
N HIS A 404 50.71 8.96 -211.86
CA HIS A 404 50.20 7.76 -211.16
C HIS A 404 51.16 7.28 -210.05
N LEU A 405 52.47 7.37 -210.28
CA LEU A 405 53.53 6.96 -209.35
C LEU A 405 53.60 7.82 -208.08
N ILE A 406 53.34 9.12 -208.22
CA ILE A 406 53.26 10.07 -207.10
C ILE A 406 52.09 9.72 -206.18
N LEU A 407 50.93 9.33 -206.75
CA LEU A 407 49.73 8.99 -205.99
C LEU A 407 49.93 7.72 -205.13
N LEU A 408 50.51 6.67 -205.72
CA LEU A 408 50.77 5.40 -205.03
C LEU A 408 51.72 5.56 -203.82
N ARG A 409 52.75 6.41 -203.92
CA ARG A 409 53.68 6.71 -202.82
C ARG A 409 53.02 7.48 -201.67
N ALA A 410 52.03 8.30 -201.95
CA ALA A 410 51.30 9.03 -200.92
C ALA A 410 50.45 8.10 -200.02
N HIS A 411 49.73 7.14 -200.62
CA HIS A 411 48.87 6.19 -199.89
C HIS A 411 49.64 5.31 -198.89
N LEU A 412 50.86 4.88 -199.23
CA LEU A 412 51.69 4.05 -198.34
C LEU A 412 52.09 4.80 -197.06
N SER A 413 52.42 6.09 -197.17
CA SER A 413 52.84 6.92 -196.04
C SER A 413 51.72 7.21 -195.03
N GLU A 414 50.45 7.14 -195.47
CA GLU A 414 49.29 7.38 -194.63
C GLU A 414 48.90 6.12 -193.84
N ALA A 415 48.99 4.94 -194.45
CA ALA A 415 48.71 3.67 -193.79
C ALA A 415 49.66 3.41 -192.60
N GLN A 416 50.96 3.69 -192.77
CA GLN A 416 51.95 3.56 -191.69
C GLN A 416 51.71 4.54 -190.53
N ARG A 417 51.06 5.69 -190.81
CA ARG A 417 50.68 6.67 -189.79
C ARG A 417 49.52 6.20 -188.91
N GLN A 418 48.56 5.45 -189.46
CA GLN A 418 47.44 4.91 -188.68
C GLN A 418 47.86 3.76 -187.76
N GLU A 419 48.85 2.96 -188.14
CA GLU A 419 49.33 1.82 -187.36
C GLU A 419 50.07 2.28 -186.07
N GLN A 420 50.88 3.34 -186.16
CA GLN A 420 51.57 3.91 -185.00
C GLN A 420 50.61 4.63 -184.03
N ALA A 421 49.54 5.25 -184.53
CA ALA A 421 48.56 5.96 -183.70
C ALA A 421 47.76 5.04 -182.78
N VAL A 422 47.51 3.78 -183.16
CA VAL A 422 46.79 2.79 -182.32
C VAL A 422 47.65 2.29 -181.15
N ALA A 423 48.96 2.17 -181.36
CA ALA A 423 49.89 1.73 -180.31
C ALA A 423 50.05 2.78 -179.19
N ASP A 424 50.10 4.06 -179.56
CA ASP A 424 50.30 5.17 -178.60
C ASP A 424 49.07 5.37 -177.67
N VAL A 425 47.85 5.14 -178.17
CA VAL A 425 46.60 5.25 -177.37
C VAL A 425 46.49 4.14 -176.32
N GLN A 426 46.97 2.92 -176.62
CA GLN A 426 46.94 1.80 -175.68
C GLN A 426 47.92 2.00 -174.51
N ALA A 427 49.07 2.62 -174.75
CA ALA A 427 50.04 2.92 -173.70
C ALA A 427 49.58 4.03 -172.73
N ALA A 428 48.78 5.00 -173.21
CA ALA A 428 48.30 6.12 -172.40
C ALA A 428 47.24 5.72 -171.35
N ILE A 429 46.40 4.71 -171.64
CA ILE A 429 45.31 4.26 -170.75
C ILE A 429 45.85 3.52 -169.52
N GLU A 430 46.95 2.76 -169.65
CA GLU A 430 47.51 1.97 -168.55
C GLU A 430 48.28 2.84 -167.53
N VAL A 431 48.86 3.96 -167.97
CA VAL A 431 49.60 4.90 -167.11
C VAL A 431 48.66 5.69 -166.19
N GLU A 432 47.48 6.11 -166.67
CA GLU A 432 46.50 6.83 -165.83
C GLU A 432 45.78 5.90 -164.83
N ARG A 433 45.57 4.62 -165.15
CA ARG A 433 45.00 3.64 -164.21
C ARG A 433 45.89 3.44 -162.96
N GLN A 434 47.22 3.36 -163.14
CA GLN A 434 48.16 3.18 -162.02
C GLN A 434 48.31 4.44 -161.15
N ARG A 435 48.11 5.63 -161.71
CA ARG A 435 48.26 6.91 -160.99
C ARG A 435 47.13 7.14 -159.98
N TYR A 436 45.91 6.69 -160.30
CA TYR A 436 44.74 6.82 -159.43
C TYR A 436 44.77 5.86 -158.23
N GLU A 437 45.22 4.62 -158.41
CA GLU A 437 45.33 3.62 -157.33
C GLU A 437 46.39 4.03 -156.27
N GLN A 438 47.45 4.73 -156.67
CA GLN A 438 48.46 5.25 -155.73
C GLN A 438 47.96 6.46 -154.92
N GLY A 439 47.04 7.26 -155.47
CA GLY A 439 46.46 8.42 -154.79
C GLY A 439 45.52 8.07 -153.64
N LEU A 440 44.72 7.00 -153.76
CA LEU A 440 43.84 6.55 -152.68
C LEU A 440 44.62 6.02 -151.46
N LYS A 441 45.71 5.29 -151.72
CA LYS A 441 46.49 4.63 -150.66
C LYS A 441 47.23 5.62 -149.76
N ALA A 442 47.71 6.73 -150.32
CA ALA A 442 48.42 7.78 -149.58
C ALA A 442 47.50 8.61 -148.65
N PHE A 443 46.20 8.69 -148.95
CA PHE A 443 45.23 9.41 -148.11
C PHE A 443 44.84 8.60 -146.87
N ASP A 444 44.61 7.29 -147.03
CA ASP A 444 44.28 6.39 -145.91
C ASP A 444 45.43 6.26 -144.90
N ASP A 445 46.68 6.20 -145.37
CA ASP A 445 47.86 6.10 -144.49
C ASP A 445 48.03 7.34 -143.58
N LEU A 446 47.69 8.54 -144.08
CA LEU A 446 47.82 9.80 -143.32
C LEU A 446 46.78 9.92 -142.19
N VAL A 447 45.55 9.46 -142.43
CA VAL A 447 44.48 9.42 -141.42
C VAL A 447 44.82 8.42 -140.32
N GLN A 448 45.33 7.24 -140.69
CA GLN A 448 45.72 6.21 -139.74
C GLN A 448 46.89 6.63 -138.84
N GLN A 449 47.86 7.38 -139.39
CA GLN A 449 49.00 7.89 -138.62
C GLN A 449 48.57 8.89 -137.53
N LYS A 450 47.67 9.83 -137.86
CA LYS A 450 47.16 10.83 -136.89
C LYS A 450 46.27 10.22 -135.80
N TRP A 451 45.52 9.16 -136.12
CA TRP A 451 44.70 8.42 -135.15
C TRP A 451 45.54 7.64 -134.12
N ASN A 452 46.68 7.08 -134.55
CA ASN A 452 47.59 6.33 -133.67
C ASN A 452 48.36 7.24 -132.69
N GLU A 453 48.72 8.46 -133.08
CA GLU A 453 49.34 9.46 -132.18
C GLU A 453 48.41 9.87 -131.03
N MET A 454 47.11 10.01 -131.30
CA MET A 454 46.12 10.43 -130.29
C MET A 454 45.82 9.31 -129.27
N ASN A 455 45.75 8.05 -129.72
CA ASN A 455 45.51 6.91 -128.81
C ASN A 455 46.71 6.58 -127.92
N ALA A 456 47.95 6.81 -128.39
CA ALA A 456 49.15 6.65 -127.57
C ALA A 456 49.21 7.65 -126.39
N ALA A 457 48.67 8.87 -126.55
CA ALA A 457 48.63 9.87 -125.49
C ALA A 457 47.56 9.59 -124.41
N LEU A 458 46.46 8.92 -124.76
CA LEU A 458 45.39 8.55 -123.82
C LEU A 458 45.71 7.30 -122.97
N ALA A 459 46.48 6.34 -123.50
CA ALA A 459 46.86 5.12 -122.77
C ALA A 459 47.82 5.36 -121.58
N GLN A 460 48.59 6.46 -121.58
CA GLN A 460 49.46 6.82 -120.44
C GLN A 460 48.70 7.44 -119.25
N PHE A 461 47.48 7.96 -119.46
CA PHE A 461 46.69 8.61 -118.41
C PHE A 461 46.04 7.59 -117.43
N ASP A 462 45.74 6.38 -117.89
CA ASP A 462 45.07 5.34 -117.10
C ASP A 462 46.02 4.62 -116.11
N VAL A 463 47.30 4.49 -116.46
CA VAL A 463 48.33 3.83 -115.62
C VAL A 463 48.75 4.70 -114.43
N GLU A 464 48.85 6.03 -114.60
CA GLU A 464 49.21 6.95 -113.51
C GLU A 464 48.07 7.14 -112.50
N THR A 465 46.82 7.10 -112.94
CA THR A 465 45.65 7.28 -112.06
C THR A 465 45.42 6.07 -111.13
N GLN A 466 45.70 4.84 -111.60
CA GLN A 466 45.65 3.64 -110.76
C GLN A 466 46.77 3.58 -109.70
N HIS A 467 47.95 4.13 -109.99
CA HIS A 467 49.09 4.12 -109.06
C HIS A 467 48.93 5.10 -107.88
N ILE A 468 48.16 6.17 -108.07
CA ILE A 468 47.87 7.18 -107.03
C ILE A 468 46.84 6.64 -106.03
N ASN A 469 45.78 5.98 -106.52
CA ASN A 469 44.74 5.41 -105.64
C ASN A 469 45.24 4.21 -104.82
N SER A 470 46.13 3.38 -105.36
CA SER A 470 46.73 2.27 -104.61
C SER A 470 47.67 2.76 -103.49
N SER A 471 48.39 3.86 -103.70
CA SER A 471 49.32 4.42 -102.70
C SER A 471 48.58 5.07 -101.53
N ASN A 472 47.49 5.82 -101.78
CA ASN A 472 46.67 6.39 -100.71
C ASN A 472 45.93 5.33 -99.88
N PHE A 473 45.45 4.25 -100.53
CA PHE A 473 44.84 3.12 -99.83
C PHE A 473 45.85 2.36 -98.95
N ALA A 474 47.11 2.24 -99.39
CA ALA A 474 48.17 1.63 -98.60
C ALA A 474 48.48 2.42 -97.31
N VAL A 475 48.57 3.75 -97.36
CA VAL A 475 48.80 4.61 -96.17
C VAL A 475 47.64 4.53 -95.17
N GLN A 476 46.39 4.52 -95.66
CA GLN A 476 45.21 4.40 -94.80
C GLN A 476 45.13 3.01 -94.13
N THR A 477 45.44 1.95 -94.88
CA THR A 477 45.45 0.56 -94.37
C THR A 477 46.54 0.37 -93.30
N GLU A 478 47.74 0.93 -93.51
CA GLU A 478 48.84 0.84 -92.54
C GLU A 478 48.51 1.56 -91.22
N PHE A 479 47.86 2.73 -91.29
CA PHE A 479 47.44 3.46 -90.10
C PHE A 479 46.37 2.70 -89.28
N GLU A 480 45.39 2.11 -89.95
CA GLU A 480 44.33 1.32 -89.30
C GLU A 480 44.87 0.00 -88.71
N GLN A 481 45.84 -0.64 -89.37
CA GLN A 481 46.54 -1.83 -88.85
C GLN A 481 47.37 -1.53 -87.59
N ARG A 482 47.94 -0.32 -87.46
CA ARG A 482 48.66 0.09 -86.24
C ARG A 482 47.72 0.59 -85.12
N ARG A 483 46.60 1.24 -85.47
CA ARG A 483 45.66 1.81 -84.48
C ARG A 483 44.82 0.74 -83.77
N ALA A 484 44.36 -0.27 -84.49
CA ALA A 484 43.51 -1.33 -83.94
C ALA A 484 44.11 -2.04 -82.70
N PRO A 485 45.37 -2.54 -82.72
CA PRO A 485 45.94 -3.21 -81.55
C PRO A 485 46.17 -2.26 -80.36
N ILE A 486 46.47 -0.98 -80.59
CA ILE A 486 46.63 0.03 -79.52
C ILE A 486 45.28 0.28 -78.84
N SER A 487 44.21 0.48 -79.60
CA SER A 487 42.87 0.72 -79.06
C SER A 487 42.32 -0.47 -78.26
N GLU A 488 42.58 -1.70 -78.70
CA GLU A 488 42.20 -2.90 -77.96
C GLU A 488 43.00 -3.06 -76.65
N ARG A 489 44.31 -2.76 -76.66
CA ARG A 489 45.14 -2.76 -75.46
C ARG A 489 44.63 -1.75 -74.43
N GLN A 490 44.40 -0.50 -74.85
CA GLN A 490 43.92 0.56 -73.97
C GLN A 490 42.53 0.25 -73.38
N ALA A 491 41.61 -0.31 -74.17
CA ALA A 491 40.29 -0.73 -73.68
C ALA A 491 40.38 -1.90 -72.67
N ALA A 492 41.30 -2.85 -72.90
CA ALA A 492 41.57 -3.94 -71.96
C ALA A 492 42.17 -3.43 -70.64
N GLU A 493 43.08 -2.45 -70.69
CA GLU A 493 43.68 -1.82 -69.50
C GLU A 493 42.62 -1.05 -68.67
N VAL A 494 41.73 -0.28 -69.32
CA VAL A 494 40.58 0.38 -68.64
C VAL A 494 39.66 -0.66 -67.97
N ALA A 495 39.36 -1.76 -68.67
CA ALA A 495 38.51 -2.82 -68.14
C ALA A 495 39.18 -3.51 -66.94
N ASN A 496 40.50 -3.74 -66.99
CA ASN A 496 41.26 -4.33 -65.90
C ASN A 496 41.26 -3.44 -64.65
N VAL A 497 41.53 -2.13 -64.78
CA VAL A 497 41.50 -1.20 -63.64
C VAL A 497 40.10 -1.09 -63.01
N ASN A 498 39.04 -1.10 -63.82
CA ASN A 498 37.68 -1.11 -63.30
C ASN A 498 37.32 -2.44 -62.59
N ALA A 499 37.82 -3.56 -63.10
CA ALA A 499 37.69 -4.86 -62.44
C ALA A 499 38.46 -4.88 -61.10
N GLU A 500 39.66 -4.31 -61.04
CA GLU A 500 40.45 -4.16 -59.81
C GLU A 500 39.76 -3.23 -58.79
N ARG A 501 39.23 -2.07 -59.21
CA ARG A 501 38.42 -1.19 -58.35
C ARG A 501 37.19 -1.91 -57.77
N ALA A 502 36.53 -2.74 -58.57
CA ALA A 502 35.39 -3.52 -58.14
C ALA A 502 35.80 -4.66 -57.19
N ALA A 503 36.93 -5.29 -57.43
CA ALA A 503 37.50 -6.33 -56.55
C ALA A 503 37.85 -5.75 -55.17
N ILE A 504 38.56 -4.61 -55.12
CA ILE A 504 38.90 -3.91 -53.87
C ILE A 504 37.63 -3.53 -53.11
N ARG A 505 36.65 -2.88 -53.76
CA ARG A 505 35.38 -2.51 -53.09
C ARG A 505 34.59 -3.72 -52.58
N ASN A 506 34.62 -4.84 -53.30
CA ASN A 506 33.93 -6.05 -52.88
C ASN A 506 34.62 -6.73 -51.69
N GLU A 507 35.94 -6.85 -51.72
CA GLU A 507 36.73 -7.49 -50.66
C GLU A 507 36.64 -6.68 -49.36
N TYR A 508 36.96 -5.38 -49.42
CA TYR A 508 36.97 -4.50 -48.25
C TYR A 508 35.55 -4.23 -47.76
N GLY A 509 34.60 -3.97 -48.68
CA GLY A 509 33.19 -3.79 -48.35
C GLY A 509 32.54 -5.04 -47.75
N ALA A 510 32.96 -6.25 -48.12
CA ALA A 510 32.51 -7.47 -47.46
C ALA A 510 32.99 -7.54 -46.00
N ARG A 511 34.24 -7.16 -45.73
CA ARG A 511 34.80 -7.14 -44.38
C ARG A 511 34.15 -6.08 -43.48
N VAL A 512 33.89 -4.88 -44.03
CA VAL A 512 33.17 -3.81 -43.33
C VAL A 512 31.72 -4.23 -43.00
N ARG A 513 31.03 -4.93 -43.91
CA ARG A 513 29.68 -5.50 -43.63
C ARG A 513 29.71 -6.53 -42.51
N GLU A 514 30.70 -7.43 -42.50
CA GLU A 514 30.87 -8.41 -41.43
C GLU A 514 31.09 -7.73 -40.07
N LEU A 515 31.93 -6.70 -40.01
CA LEU A 515 32.19 -5.94 -38.78
C LEU A 515 30.95 -5.17 -38.32
N ASN A 516 30.19 -4.55 -39.23
CA ASN A 516 28.93 -3.89 -38.87
C ASN A 516 27.92 -4.86 -38.22
N GLN A 517 27.82 -6.09 -38.74
CA GLN A 517 26.96 -7.12 -38.15
C GLN A 517 27.45 -7.48 -36.74
N LYS A 518 28.76 -7.70 -36.55
CA LYS A 518 29.36 -7.98 -35.24
C LYS A 518 29.11 -6.84 -34.23
N ILE A 519 29.21 -5.59 -34.66
CA ILE A 519 28.95 -4.40 -33.83
C ILE A 519 27.49 -4.36 -33.39
N LEU A 520 26.55 -4.64 -34.30
CA LEU A 520 25.12 -4.71 -34.02
C LEU A 520 24.80 -5.82 -33.01
N ASP A 521 25.32 -7.04 -33.26
CA ASP A 521 25.09 -8.20 -32.41
C ASP A 521 25.66 -7.98 -31.00
N THR A 522 26.88 -7.45 -30.91
CA THR A 522 27.52 -7.08 -29.63
C THR A 522 26.70 -6.00 -28.90
N GLY A 523 26.15 -5.03 -29.64
CA GLY A 523 25.27 -3.99 -29.08
C GLY A 523 23.96 -4.55 -28.51
N ASN A 524 23.34 -5.50 -29.21
CA ASN A 524 22.11 -6.16 -28.75
C ASN A 524 22.37 -7.02 -27.50
N LEU A 525 23.43 -7.83 -27.50
CA LEU A 525 23.87 -8.59 -26.34
C LEU A 525 24.14 -7.67 -25.14
N LYS A 526 24.85 -6.56 -25.34
CA LYS A 526 25.10 -5.59 -24.27
C LYS A 526 23.80 -5.04 -23.66
N ALA A 527 22.83 -4.68 -24.50
CA ALA A 527 21.54 -4.18 -24.03
C ALA A 527 20.78 -5.23 -23.21
N GLN A 528 20.84 -6.51 -23.62
CA GLN A 528 20.24 -7.62 -22.90
C GLN A 528 20.89 -7.81 -21.52
N GLU A 529 22.21 -7.89 -21.45
CA GLU A 529 22.97 -8.06 -20.19
C GLU A 529 22.76 -6.87 -19.24
N ALA A 530 22.73 -5.64 -19.76
CA ALA A 530 22.39 -4.45 -18.99
C ALA A 530 20.97 -4.49 -18.41
N GLY A 531 20.00 -5.01 -19.19
CA GLY A 531 18.63 -5.21 -18.74
C GLY A 531 18.52 -6.17 -17.55
N ILE A 532 19.30 -7.27 -17.55
CA ILE A 532 19.38 -8.21 -16.43
C ILE A 532 19.94 -7.52 -15.19
N GLY A 533 21.00 -6.72 -15.33
CA GLY A 533 21.56 -5.93 -14.24
C GLY A 533 20.54 -4.96 -13.62
N VAL A 534 19.82 -4.20 -14.45
CA VAL A 534 18.78 -3.27 -13.97
C VAL A 534 17.67 -4.01 -13.22
N HIS A 535 17.25 -5.18 -13.71
CA HIS A 535 16.25 -6.00 -13.02
C HIS A 535 16.75 -6.47 -11.65
N ALA A 536 17.95 -7.04 -11.56
CA ALA A 536 18.55 -7.48 -10.29
C ALA A 536 18.64 -6.32 -9.28
N GLN A 537 19.01 -5.12 -9.73
CA GLN A 537 19.05 -3.93 -8.89
C GLN A 537 17.65 -3.47 -8.42
N GLY A 538 16.62 -3.64 -9.26
CA GLY A 538 15.23 -3.42 -8.89
C GLY A 538 14.75 -4.36 -7.78
N GLU A 539 15.03 -5.66 -7.91
CA GLU A 539 14.66 -6.67 -6.91
C GLU A 539 15.33 -6.41 -5.55
N ILE A 540 16.61 -6.00 -5.53
CA ILE A 540 17.30 -5.60 -4.29
C ILE A 540 16.54 -4.47 -3.57
N ARG A 541 16.17 -3.40 -4.29
CA ARG A 541 15.45 -2.26 -3.70
C ARG A 541 14.09 -2.67 -3.14
N VAL A 542 13.38 -3.58 -3.82
CA VAL A 542 12.09 -4.10 -3.34
C VAL A 542 12.27 -4.86 -2.04
N LEU A 543 13.28 -5.73 -1.96
CA LEU A 543 13.59 -6.50 -0.75
C LEU A 543 14.04 -5.59 0.41
N GLU A 544 14.91 -4.61 0.17
CA GLU A 544 15.39 -3.65 1.18
C GLU A 544 14.25 -2.78 1.75
N ALA A 545 13.22 -2.50 0.95
CA ALA A 545 12.06 -1.71 1.39
C ALA A 545 11.04 -2.51 2.23
N GLN A 546 11.20 -3.83 2.38
CA GLN A 546 10.28 -4.64 3.19
C GLN A 546 10.45 -4.38 4.69
N ASP A 547 9.36 -4.00 5.36
CA ASP A 547 9.31 -3.81 6.82
C ASP A 547 8.90 -5.11 7.53
N LEU A 548 9.89 -5.96 7.79
CA LEU A 548 9.71 -7.24 8.47
C LEU A 548 9.45 -7.08 9.98
N GLU A 549 9.80 -5.94 10.58
CA GLU A 549 9.76 -5.75 12.04
C GLU A 549 8.47 -5.11 12.56
N SER A 550 7.54 -4.75 11.68
CA SER A 550 6.25 -4.13 12.04
C SER A 550 5.47 -4.95 13.09
N GLY A 551 5.28 -6.25 12.87
CA GLY A 551 4.58 -7.13 13.81
C GLY A 551 5.29 -7.27 15.17
N LEU A 552 6.63 -7.24 15.17
CA LEU A 552 7.46 -7.25 16.38
C LEU A 552 7.25 -6.00 17.23
N ARG A 553 7.18 -4.82 16.60
CA ARG A 553 6.94 -3.55 17.30
C ARG A 553 5.57 -3.54 17.97
N ASP A 554 4.54 -4.01 17.27
CA ASP A 554 3.17 -4.08 17.81
C ASP A 554 3.06 -5.05 18.99
N LEU A 555 3.66 -6.24 18.88
CA LEU A 555 3.68 -7.22 19.97
C LEU A 555 4.44 -6.73 21.19
N ASN A 556 5.60 -6.09 21.01
CA ASN A 556 6.35 -5.49 22.12
C ASN A 556 5.53 -4.41 22.85
N ALA A 557 4.84 -3.54 22.12
CA ALA A 557 3.97 -2.53 22.72
C ALA A 557 2.83 -3.16 23.54
N ARG A 558 2.19 -4.22 23.02
CA ARG A 558 1.15 -4.96 23.73
C ARG A 558 1.65 -5.64 25.02
N VAL A 559 2.86 -6.23 24.98
CA VAL A 559 3.50 -6.84 26.14
C VAL A 559 3.78 -5.78 27.21
N ALA A 560 4.36 -4.64 26.83
CA ALA A 560 4.66 -3.55 27.75
C ALA A 560 3.39 -2.98 28.41
N ASP A 561 2.32 -2.77 27.65
CA ASP A 561 1.03 -2.30 28.17
C ASP A 561 0.42 -3.29 29.17
N SER A 562 0.44 -4.58 28.83
CA SER A 562 -0.07 -5.64 29.72
C SER A 562 0.76 -5.75 31.01
N GLU A 563 2.08 -5.60 30.94
CA GLU A 563 2.96 -5.56 32.12
C GLU A 563 2.65 -4.39 33.05
N ALA A 564 2.40 -3.20 32.48
CA ALA A 564 2.02 -2.01 33.25
C ALA A 564 0.69 -2.22 33.99
N GLN A 565 -0.33 -2.76 33.31
CA GLN A 565 -1.62 -3.05 33.93
C GLN A 565 -1.53 -4.10 35.05
N VAL A 566 -0.72 -5.15 34.87
CA VAL A 566 -0.46 -6.15 35.92
C VAL A 566 0.23 -5.51 37.14
N ALA A 567 1.19 -4.61 36.93
CA ALA A 567 1.88 -3.91 38.00
C ALA A 567 0.93 -2.98 38.78
N GLU A 568 0.06 -2.25 38.08
CA GLU A 568 -0.95 -1.37 38.68
C GLU A 568 -1.91 -2.15 39.59
N LEU A 569 -2.54 -3.21 39.06
CA LEU A 569 -3.43 -4.07 39.84
C LEU A 569 -2.73 -4.71 41.04
N SER A 570 -1.47 -5.10 40.88
CA SER A 570 -0.68 -5.65 42.01
C SER A 570 -0.48 -4.61 43.12
N GLY A 571 -0.26 -3.34 42.75
CA GLY A 571 -0.17 -2.23 43.69
C GLY A 571 -1.49 -1.94 44.41
N GLU A 572 -2.62 -2.04 43.73
CA GLU A 572 -3.95 -1.90 44.35
C GLU A 572 -4.27 -3.05 45.31
N ILE A 573 -3.99 -4.29 44.91
CA ILE A 573 -4.18 -5.48 45.75
C ILE A 573 -3.37 -5.36 47.04
N ALA A 574 -2.13 -4.87 46.98
CA ALA A 574 -1.30 -4.67 48.17
C ALA A 574 -1.93 -3.68 49.17
N LYS A 575 -2.48 -2.56 48.69
CA LYS A 575 -3.21 -1.58 49.54
C LYS A 575 -4.45 -2.20 50.20
N LEU A 576 -5.16 -3.05 49.47
CA LEU A 576 -6.33 -3.75 50.00
C LEU A 576 -5.91 -4.83 51.02
N ASP A 577 -4.81 -5.53 50.79
CA ASP A 577 -4.28 -6.52 51.75
C ASP A 577 -3.89 -5.85 53.09
N ASP A 578 -3.28 -4.66 53.06
CA ASP A 578 -3.02 -3.86 54.27
C ASP A 578 -4.32 -3.45 55.00
N ARG A 579 -5.35 -3.04 54.24
CA ARG A 579 -6.65 -2.70 54.80
C ARG A 579 -7.34 -3.92 55.42
N LEU A 580 -7.30 -5.07 54.74
CA LEU A 580 -7.84 -6.34 55.23
C LEU A 580 -7.15 -6.79 56.51
N TYR A 581 -5.84 -6.62 56.63
CA TYR A 581 -5.11 -6.89 57.86
C TYR A 581 -5.67 -6.09 59.05
N CYS A 582 -5.85 -4.78 58.85
CA CYS A 582 -6.39 -3.88 59.89
C CYS A 582 -7.82 -4.24 60.28
N LEU A 583 -8.69 -4.47 59.28
CA LEU A 583 -10.09 -4.83 59.50
C LEU A 583 -10.21 -6.17 60.24
N ASN A 584 -9.43 -7.18 59.86
CA ASN A 584 -9.43 -8.49 60.51
C ASN A 584 -8.97 -8.39 61.97
N TYR A 585 -7.96 -7.57 62.25
CA TYR A 585 -7.55 -7.27 63.62
C TYR A 585 -8.70 -6.67 64.44
N ILE A 586 -9.41 -5.69 63.89
CA ILE A 586 -10.54 -5.01 64.55
C ILE A 586 -11.69 -6.00 64.82
N VAL A 587 -12.08 -6.80 63.82
CA VAL A 587 -13.13 -7.83 63.95
C VAL A 587 -12.77 -8.83 65.05
N LYS A 588 -11.51 -9.28 65.09
CA LYS A 588 -11.03 -10.17 66.15
C LYS A 588 -11.04 -9.50 67.54
N ALA A 589 -10.58 -8.26 67.64
CA ALA A 589 -10.47 -7.54 68.89
C ALA A 589 -11.83 -7.17 69.50
N PHE A 590 -12.80 -6.77 68.68
CA PHE A 590 -14.14 -6.38 69.14
C PHE A 590 -15.20 -7.49 69.03
N GLY A 591 -14.82 -8.66 68.51
CA GLY A 591 -15.68 -9.83 68.45
C GLY A 591 -16.00 -10.43 69.83
N LEU A 592 -16.82 -11.48 69.81
CA LEU A 592 -17.32 -12.14 71.03
C LEU A 592 -16.21 -12.78 71.89
N THR A 593 -15.04 -13.03 71.33
CA THR A 593 -13.88 -13.61 72.03
C THR A 593 -12.83 -12.58 72.41
N GLY A 594 -13.01 -11.31 72.03
CA GLY A 594 -12.08 -10.23 72.29
C GLY A 594 -12.45 -9.43 73.53
N ILE A 595 -12.40 -8.10 73.41
CA ILE A 595 -12.64 -7.14 74.50
C ILE A 595 -14.02 -7.36 75.14
N ARG A 596 -15.04 -7.75 74.36
CA ARG A 596 -16.39 -8.02 74.87
C ARG A 596 -16.41 -9.17 75.89
N SER A 597 -15.71 -10.27 75.61
CA SER A 597 -15.58 -11.37 76.58
C SER A 597 -14.85 -10.92 77.83
N PHE A 598 -13.73 -10.22 77.65
CA PHE A 598 -12.92 -9.72 78.77
C PHE A 598 -13.71 -8.79 79.70
N MET A 599 -14.52 -7.89 79.14
CA MET A 599 -15.40 -7.00 79.91
C MET A 599 -16.47 -7.79 80.68
N LEU A 600 -17.10 -8.79 80.02
CA LEU A 600 -18.11 -9.62 80.65
C LEU A 600 -17.53 -10.43 81.83
N ASP A 601 -16.35 -11.02 81.64
CA ASP A 601 -15.67 -11.82 82.67
C ASP A 601 -15.35 -10.96 83.89
N ASN A 602 -14.83 -9.74 83.69
CA ASN A 602 -14.55 -8.81 84.79
C ASN A 602 -15.82 -8.37 85.55
N VAL A 603 -16.93 -8.15 84.84
CA VAL A 603 -18.21 -7.83 85.47
C VAL A 603 -18.74 -9.00 86.29
N LEU A 604 -18.62 -10.23 85.79
CA LEU A 604 -19.05 -11.43 86.49
C LEU A 604 -18.22 -11.66 87.77
N VAL A 605 -16.92 -11.37 87.74
CA VAL A 605 -16.07 -11.39 88.95
C VAL A 605 -16.62 -10.43 90.01
N TYR A 606 -16.88 -9.17 89.64
CA TYR A 606 -17.43 -8.17 90.56
C TYR A 606 -18.82 -8.54 91.08
N LEU A 607 -19.73 -8.99 90.21
CA LEU A 607 -21.07 -9.43 90.61
C LEU A 607 -21.02 -10.59 91.60
N ASN A 608 -20.17 -11.58 91.36
CA ASN A 608 -20.03 -12.73 92.25
C ASN A 608 -19.43 -12.36 93.61
N GLU A 609 -18.55 -11.37 93.65
CA GLU A 609 -18.03 -10.81 94.89
C GLU A 609 -19.16 -10.17 95.72
N ARG A 610 -19.96 -9.27 95.12
CA ARG A 610 -21.09 -8.62 95.80
C ARG A 610 -22.20 -9.60 96.18
N LEU A 611 -22.51 -10.56 95.30
CA LEU A 611 -23.46 -11.64 95.60
C LEU A 611 -23.05 -12.43 96.85
N ARG A 612 -21.75 -12.77 96.97
CA ARG A 612 -21.24 -13.49 98.14
C ARG A 612 -21.41 -12.69 99.42
N GLU A 613 -21.12 -11.39 99.40
CA GLU A 613 -21.32 -10.48 100.55
C GLU A 613 -22.79 -10.46 100.98
N HIS A 614 -23.72 -10.17 100.05
CA HIS A 614 -25.16 -10.11 100.36
C HIS A 614 -25.73 -11.46 100.80
N CYS A 615 -25.33 -12.55 100.15
CA CYS A 615 -25.74 -13.91 100.53
C CYS A 615 -25.21 -14.31 101.91
N SER A 616 -23.99 -13.92 102.28
CA SER A 616 -23.43 -14.23 103.61
C SER A 616 -24.32 -13.68 104.72
N THR A 617 -24.81 -12.44 104.57
CA THR A 617 -25.75 -11.81 105.51
C THR A 617 -27.12 -12.49 105.53
N LEU A 618 -27.68 -12.76 104.34
CA LEU A 618 -29.05 -13.27 104.20
C LEU A 618 -29.21 -14.76 104.51
N PHE A 619 -28.17 -15.56 104.26
CA PHE A 619 -28.20 -17.02 104.43
C PHE A 619 -27.31 -17.54 105.56
N ASP A 620 -26.71 -16.67 106.37
CA ASP A 620 -25.84 -17.07 107.48
C ASP A 620 -24.63 -17.92 107.01
N GLY A 621 -24.17 -17.66 105.79
CA GLY A 621 -23.10 -18.42 105.14
C GLY A 621 -23.46 -19.84 104.67
N ARG A 622 -24.71 -20.31 104.85
CA ARG A 622 -25.13 -21.69 104.50
C ARG A 622 -25.41 -21.91 103.02
N THR A 623 -25.59 -20.84 102.26
CA THR A 623 -25.95 -20.90 100.84
C THR A 623 -25.02 -20.02 100.04
N MET A 624 -24.45 -20.56 98.97
CA MET A 624 -23.65 -19.79 98.01
C MET A 624 -24.44 -19.61 96.72
N VAL A 625 -24.51 -18.36 96.25
CA VAL A 625 -25.09 -18.02 94.95
C VAL A 625 -23.99 -17.42 94.09
N ALA A 626 -23.82 -17.94 92.88
CA ALA A 626 -22.85 -17.45 91.91
C ALA A 626 -23.45 -17.43 90.50
N LEU A 627 -22.94 -16.55 89.66
CA LEU A 627 -23.16 -16.50 88.23
C LEU A 627 -21.97 -17.17 87.54
N SER A 628 -22.22 -18.28 86.86
CA SER A 628 -21.17 -19.01 86.12
C SER A 628 -21.16 -18.59 84.65
N PRO A 629 -19.98 -18.26 84.06
CA PRO A 629 -19.87 -17.76 82.69
C PRO A 629 -20.05 -18.84 81.60
N THR A 630 -19.96 -20.12 81.97
CA THR A 630 -19.91 -21.23 81.01
C THR A 630 -20.83 -22.38 81.39
N LYS A 631 -21.47 -22.97 80.37
CA LYS A 631 -22.14 -24.26 80.48
C LYS A 631 -21.49 -25.28 79.56
N GLU A 632 -21.22 -26.47 80.08
CA GLU A 632 -20.67 -27.59 79.31
C GLU A 632 -21.71 -28.13 78.31
N LYS A 633 -21.30 -28.31 77.05
CA LYS A 633 -22.13 -28.90 76.00
C LYS A 633 -22.23 -30.41 76.21
N LYS A 634 -23.39 -31.00 75.89
CA LYS A 634 -23.65 -32.45 75.94
C LYS A 634 -22.69 -33.32 75.08
N LYS A 635 -21.86 -32.72 74.21
CA LYS A 635 -20.89 -33.40 73.35
C LYS A 635 -19.43 -32.97 73.63
N GLY A 636 -19.16 -32.41 74.81
CA GLY A 636 -17.87 -31.79 75.12
C GLY A 636 -17.73 -30.41 74.46
N GLY A 637 -17.06 -29.50 75.17
CA GLY A 637 -16.89 -28.10 74.76
C GLY A 637 -17.68 -27.13 75.63
N LEU A 638 -17.07 -25.98 75.93
CA LEU A 638 -17.69 -24.93 76.73
C LEU A 638 -18.54 -24.01 75.83
N THR A 639 -19.70 -23.60 76.33
CA THR A 639 -20.50 -22.51 75.74
C THR A 639 -20.51 -21.37 76.73
N GLN A 640 -20.23 -20.15 76.27
CA GLN A 640 -20.44 -18.95 77.08
C GLN A 640 -21.94 -18.77 77.31
N LYS A 641 -22.39 -19.13 78.51
CA LYS A 641 -23.76 -18.99 78.97
C LYS A 641 -23.69 -18.64 80.44
N ILE A 642 -24.25 -17.50 80.80
CA ILE A 642 -24.40 -17.06 82.16
C ILE A 642 -25.55 -17.84 82.78
N THR A 643 -25.25 -18.66 83.78
CA THR A 643 -26.26 -19.35 84.59
C THR A 643 -26.15 -18.92 86.04
N LEU A 644 -27.31 -18.72 86.67
CA LEU A 644 -27.39 -18.54 88.11
C LEU A 644 -27.29 -19.91 88.77
N ASP A 645 -26.14 -20.16 89.37
CA ASP A 645 -25.84 -21.37 90.11
C ASP A 645 -26.08 -21.09 91.60
N VAL A 646 -27.16 -21.69 92.10
CA VAL A 646 -27.55 -21.65 93.51
C VAL A 646 -27.07 -22.95 94.15
N GLN A 647 -26.01 -22.90 94.94
CA GLN A 647 -25.55 -24.03 95.75
C GLN A 647 -26.28 -23.97 97.10
N THR A 648 -27.50 -24.53 97.08
CA THR A 648 -28.28 -24.87 98.29
C THR A 648 -28.31 -26.38 98.48
N ASP A 649 -28.66 -26.84 99.68
CA ASP A 649 -28.93 -28.26 99.97
C ASP A 649 -30.03 -28.86 99.06
N GLY A 650 -30.89 -28.03 98.48
CA GLY A 650 -32.00 -28.41 97.58
C GLY A 650 -31.72 -28.34 96.07
N GLY A 651 -30.51 -27.97 95.65
CA GLY A 651 -30.14 -27.85 94.23
C GLY A 651 -30.53 -26.50 93.57
N SER A 652 -31.02 -26.53 92.33
CA SER A 652 -31.21 -25.33 91.48
C SER A 652 -32.22 -24.30 92.06
N TYR A 653 -32.14 -23.02 91.65
CA TYR A 653 -33.07 -21.95 92.06
C TYR A 653 -34.56 -22.34 92.00
N LYS A 654 -34.97 -23.15 91.01
CA LYS A 654 -36.37 -23.59 90.87
C LYS A 654 -36.81 -24.61 91.91
N ALA A 655 -35.86 -25.33 92.51
CA ALA A 655 -36.09 -26.35 93.53
C ALA A 655 -36.03 -25.79 94.97
N SER A 656 -35.53 -24.55 95.14
CA SER A 656 -35.44 -23.88 96.44
C SER A 656 -36.82 -23.49 97.01
N SER A 657 -36.92 -23.42 98.34
CA SER A 657 -38.15 -22.99 99.03
C SER A 657 -38.58 -21.57 98.64
N GLY A 658 -39.84 -21.20 98.89
CA GLY A 658 -40.33 -19.84 98.61
C GLY A 658 -39.51 -18.74 99.30
N GLY A 659 -39.12 -18.97 100.57
CA GLY A 659 -38.28 -18.06 101.34
C GLY A 659 -36.83 -17.99 100.83
N GLU A 660 -36.24 -19.13 100.46
CA GLU A 660 -34.89 -19.15 99.85
C GLU A 660 -34.86 -18.43 98.52
N ARG A 661 -35.83 -18.69 97.63
CA ARG A 661 -35.93 -17.97 96.35
C ARG A 661 -36.03 -16.47 96.56
N ARG A 662 -36.79 -16.03 97.57
CA ARG A 662 -36.91 -14.61 97.92
C ARG A 662 -35.59 -14.03 98.39
N LYS A 663 -34.83 -14.74 99.23
CA LYS A 663 -33.49 -14.31 99.65
C LYS A 663 -32.50 -14.24 98.48
N VAL A 664 -32.55 -15.20 97.55
CA VAL A 664 -31.73 -15.15 96.32
C VAL A 664 -32.12 -13.95 95.46
N ASP A 665 -33.41 -13.68 95.26
CA ASP A 665 -33.88 -12.53 94.48
C ASP A 665 -33.39 -11.20 95.08
N VAL A 666 -33.47 -11.06 96.40
CA VAL A 666 -32.97 -9.87 97.12
C VAL A 666 -31.45 -9.74 96.97
N ALA A 667 -30.69 -10.81 97.19
CA ALA A 667 -29.23 -10.78 97.02
C ALA A 667 -28.81 -10.40 95.60
N VAL A 668 -29.47 -10.98 94.59
CA VAL A 668 -29.21 -10.68 93.18
C VAL A 668 -29.58 -9.24 92.85
N PHE A 669 -30.73 -8.75 93.31
CA PHE A 669 -31.13 -7.35 93.13
C PHE A 669 -30.07 -6.37 93.69
N LEU A 670 -29.62 -6.60 94.92
CA LEU A 670 -28.61 -5.76 95.58
C LEU A 670 -27.25 -5.81 94.85
N ALA A 671 -26.82 -7.00 94.40
CA ALA A 671 -25.56 -7.13 93.66
C ALA A 671 -25.61 -6.41 92.30
N PHE A 672 -26.73 -6.51 91.56
CA PHE A 672 -26.90 -5.79 90.29
C PHE A 672 -27.05 -4.28 90.47
N ARG A 673 -27.67 -3.84 91.57
CA ARG A 673 -27.67 -2.44 91.97
C ARG A 673 -26.25 -1.94 92.24
N ASP A 674 -25.46 -2.67 93.00
CA ASP A 674 -24.07 -2.30 93.30
C ASP A 674 -23.23 -2.21 92.02
N LEU A 675 -23.41 -3.17 91.10
CA LEU A 675 -22.81 -3.11 89.77
C LEU A 675 -23.24 -1.85 89.01
N ASN A 676 -24.54 -1.54 88.98
CA ASN A 676 -25.02 -0.33 88.31
C ASN A 676 -24.36 0.92 88.90
N ARG A 677 -24.26 1.03 90.24
CA ARG A 677 -23.56 2.14 90.90
C ARG A 677 -22.08 2.24 90.54
N LYS A 678 -21.42 1.08 90.34
CA LYS A 678 -20.01 1.03 89.94
C LYS A 678 -19.80 1.45 88.48
N LEU A 679 -20.75 1.09 87.61
CA LEU A 679 -20.66 1.31 86.16
C LEU A 679 -21.17 2.68 85.70
N THR A 680 -22.16 3.26 86.38
CA THR A 680 -22.76 4.53 85.97
C THR A 680 -22.63 5.64 87.01
N PRO A 681 -22.29 6.87 86.59
CA PRO A 681 -22.41 8.06 87.45
C PRO A 681 -23.87 8.41 87.75
N VAL A 682 -24.83 7.88 86.98
CA VAL A 682 -26.26 8.10 87.20
C VAL A 682 -26.76 7.17 88.31
N GLN A 683 -26.67 7.63 89.56
CA GLN A 683 -27.21 6.90 90.71
C GLN A 683 -28.70 7.15 90.89
N ILE A 684 -29.46 6.13 91.26
CA ILE A 684 -30.89 6.24 91.56
C ILE A 684 -31.04 6.35 93.08
N ASN A 685 -31.80 7.34 93.54
CA ASN A 685 -31.96 7.64 94.97
C ASN A 685 -33.20 6.96 95.59
N LEU A 686 -33.93 6.17 94.82
CA LEU A 686 -35.18 5.52 95.22
C LEU A 686 -35.13 4.02 94.96
N GLU A 687 -35.56 3.22 95.94
CA GLU A 687 -35.87 1.79 95.77
C GLU A 687 -37.22 1.46 96.43
N ALA A 688 -37.98 0.54 95.82
CA ALA A 688 -39.25 0.07 96.33
C ALA A 688 -39.26 -1.46 96.48
N TYR A 689 -39.57 -1.90 97.69
CA TYR A 689 -39.58 -3.29 98.10
C TYR A 689 -41.01 -3.72 98.40
N ASP A 690 -41.68 -4.32 97.41
CA ASP A 690 -43.09 -4.68 97.48
C ASP A 690 -43.30 -6.11 98.01
N GLU A 691 -43.71 -6.24 99.27
CA GLU A 691 -44.02 -7.53 99.90
C GLU A 691 -42.84 -8.52 99.87
N ILE A 692 -41.61 -8.03 100.02
CA ILE A 692 -40.42 -8.88 100.02
C ILE A 692 -40.30 -9.77 101.27
N LEU A 693 -41.05 -9.45 102.33
CA LEU A 693 -40.97 -10.11 103.65
C LEU A 693 -42.01 -11.23 103.84
N SER A 694 -42.99 -11.37 102.93
CA SER A 694 -44.18 -12.22 103.08
C SER A 694 -43.89 -13.72 103.13
N PHE A 695 -42.76 -14.18 102.58
CA PHE A 695 -42.35 -15.60 102.58
C PHE A 695 -41.11 -15.89 103.43
N LEU A 696 -40.65 -14.91 104.21
CA LEU A 696 -39.49 -15.05 105.07
C LEU A 696 -39.94 -15.39 106.49
N ASP A 697 -39.16 -16.20 107.21
CA ASP A 697 -39.30 -16.33 108.65
C ASP A 697 -38.96 -15.01 109.37
N GLY A 698 -39.30 -14.88 110.65
CA GLY A 698 -39.09 -13.63 111.41
C GLY A 698 -37.62 -13.21 111.50
N GLU A 699 -36.69 -14.15 111.58
CA GLU A 699 -35.25 -13.88 111.66
C GLU A 699 -34.70 -13.37 110.33
N SER A 700 -34.97 -14.11 109.24
CA SER A 700 -34.61 -13.75 107.87
C SER A 700 -35.20 -12.40 107.46
N ALA A 701 -36.45 -12.13 107.85
CA ALA A 701 -37.10 -10.85 107.54
C ALA A 701 -36.47 -9.68 108.31
N SER A 702 -36.10 -9.89 109.58
CA SER A 702 -35.37 -8.89 110.38
C SER A 702 -34.00 -8.59 109.77
N ARG A 703 -33.26 -9.61 109.32
CA ARG A 703 -31.97 -9.45 108.63
C ARG A 703 -32.09 -8.62 107.35
N VAL A 704 -33.14 -8.85 106.54
CA VAL A 704 -33.41 -8.04 105.34
C VAL A 704 -33.68 -6.59 105.72
N VAL A 705 -34.51 -6.33 106.73
CA VAL A 705 -34.80 -4.96 107.18
C VAL A 705 -33.54 -4.26 107.69
N SER A 706 -32.71 -4.95 108.49
CA SER A 706 -31.42 -4.42 108.94
C SER A 706 -30.51 -4.08 107.77
N LEU A 707 -30.41 -4.97 106.77
CA LEU A 707 -29.63 -4.68 105.56
C LEU A 707 -30.13 -3.41 104.85
N LEU A 708 -31.45 -3.22 104.72
CA LEU A 708 -32.01 -2.02 104.09
C LEU A 708 -31.78 -0.73 104.92
N LEU A 709 -31.82 -0.83 106.25
CA LEU A 709 -31.55 0.29 107.16
C LEU A 709 -30.08 0.71 107.13
N ASP A 710 -29.17 -0.26 107.18
CA ASP A 710 -27.73 -0.03 107.28
C ASP A 710 -27.11 0.42 105.95
N ASP A 711 -27.83 0.24 104.85
CA ASP A 711 -27.35 0.57 103.53
C ASP A 711 -27.46 2.08 103.23
N PRO A 712 -26.34 2.83 103.19
CA PRO A 712 -26.39 4.27 102.93
C PRO A 712 -26.45 4.57 101.43
N THR A 713 -26.45 3.56 100.57
CA THR A 713 -26.27 3.75 99.13
C THR A 713 -27.47 4.44 98.49
N VAL A 714 -28.68 4.17 98.98
CA VAL A 714 -29.92 4.73 98.43
C VAL A 714 -30.61 5.59 99.48
N ASP A 715 -30.82 6.85 99.12
CA ASP A 715 -31.38 7.89 100.00
C ASP A 715 -32.79 7.56 100.50
N THR A 716 -33.64 6.97 99.66
CA THR A 716 -35.03 6.65 99.97
C THR A 716 -35.35 5.21 99.61
N LYS A 717 -35.79 4.43 100.60
CA LYS A 717 -36.20 3.03 100.44
C LYS A 717 -37.64 2.88 100.90
N ILE A 718 -38.55 2.51 100.00
CA ILE A 718 -39.95 2.28 100.33
C ILE A 718 -40.14 0.78 100.58
N LEU A 719 -40.39 0.39 101.82
CA LEU A 719 -40.71 -0.97 102.19
C LEU A 719 -42.23 -1.13 102.34
N ILE A 720 -42.84 -1.87 101.43
CA ILE A 720 -44.27 -2.22 101.49
C ILE A 720 -44.37 -3.60 102.13
N THR A 721 -45.06 -3.66 103.27
CA THR A 721 -45.24 -4.92 103.99
C THR A 721 -46.55 -4.91 104.77
N HIS A 722 -47.11 -6.10 104.91
CA HIS A 722 -48.27 -6.40 105.74
C HIS A 722 -47.87 -6.98 107.10
N ARG A 723 -46.59 -7.29 107.28
CA ARG A 723 -46.05 -7.89 108.50
C ARG A 723 -45.78 -6.83 109.56
N THR A 724 -46.62 -6.84 110.58
CA THR A 724 -46.47 -6.01 111.80
C THR A 724 -45.66 -6.71 112.89
N ASP A 725 -45.34 -7.99 112.70
CA ASP A 725 -44.64 -8.85 113.65
C ASP A 725 -43.12 -8.70 113.59
N ILE A 726 -42.59 -7.96 112.62
CA ILE A 726 -41.14 -7.72 112.45
C ILE A 726 -40.77 -6.42 113.17
N PRO A 727 -39.94 -6.46 114.23
CA PRO A 727 -39.49 -5.26 114.90
C PRO A 727 -38.48 -4.50 114.01
N ILE A 728 -38.80 -3.25 113.66
CA ILE A 728 -37.88 -2.36 112.94
C ILE A 728 -37.12 -1.54 113.97
N VAL A 729 -35.86 -1.89 114.21
CA VAL A 729 -34.99 -1.17 115.16
C VAL A 729 -34.12 -0.19 114.37
N GLY A 730 -34.52 1.08 114.35
CA GLY A 730 -33.81 2.13 113.61
C GLY A 730 -34.68 3.36 113.34
N ARG A 731 -34.13 4.37 112.64
CA ARG A 731 -34.90 5.51 112.17
C ARG A 731 -35.60 5.16 110.85
N TYR A 732 -36.93 5.21 110.85
CA TYR A 732 -37.75 5.05 109.66
C TYR A 732 -38.95 6.01 109.72
N GLN A 733 -39.54 6.29 108.58
CA GLN A 733 -40.80 7.04 108.46
C GLN A 733 -41.93 6.08 108.11
N THR A 734 -43.18 6.45 108.42
CA THR A 734 -44.34 5.65 108.02
C THR A 734 -45.28 6.45 107.12
N TRP A 735 -45.57 5.90 105.95
CA TRP A 735 -46.64 6.37 105.08
C TRP A 735 -47.79 5.37 105.17
N LYS A 736 -48.99 5.85 105.49
CA LYS A 736 -50.18 4.99 105.58
C LYS A 736 -51.14 5.31 104.43
N ALA A 737 -51.39 4.32 103.57
CA ALA A 737 -52.37 4.39 102.49
C ALA A 737 -53.75 3.97 102.99
N VAL A 738 -54.67 4.93 103.14
CA VAL A 738 -56.05 4.69 103.59
C VAL A 738 -56.97 4.81 102.39
N LYS A 739 -57.68 3.73 102.07
CA LYS A 739 -58.67 3.71 101.00
C LYS A 739 -60.08 3.81 101.55
N GLN A 740 -60.83 4.80 101.07
CA GLN A 740 -62.22 5.04 101.42
C GLN A 740 -62.98 5.54 100.20
N HIS A 741 -64.15 4.95 99.95
CA HIS A 741 -65.07 5.22 98.85
C HIS A 741 -64.37 5.14 97.48
N GLY A 742 -63.52 4.12 97.29
CA GLY A 742 -62.78 3.92 96.04
C GLY A 742 -61.57 4.83 95.84
N ILE A 743 -61.25 5.69 96.82
CA ILE A 743 -60.17 6.67 96.75
C ILE A 743 -59.15 6.42 97.88
N THR A 744 -57.88 6.30 97.52
CA THR A 744 -56.74 6.19 98.43
C THR A 744 -56.16 7.57 98.69
N SER A 745 -56.07 7.93 99.97
CA SER A 745 -55.27 9.05 100.49
C SER A 745 -54.06 8.52 101.24
N TYR A 746 -52.96 9.28 101.24
CA TYR A 746 -51.77 8.96 102.02
C TYR A 746 -51.64 9.92 103.19
N VAL A 747 -51.59 9.39 104.40
CA VAL A 747 -51.35 10.18 105.62
C VAL A 747 -49.94 9.89 106.14
N ASN A 748 -49.27 10.92 106.67
CA ASN A 748 -48.08 10.71 107.49
C ASN A 748 -48.56 10.32 108.87
N THR A 749 -48.07 9.18 109.35
CA THR A 749 -48.19 8.80 110.74
C THR A 749 -46.81 8.99 111.34
N ASP A 750 -46.57 10.20 111.83
CA ASP A 750 -45.40 10.49 112.68
C ASP A 750 -45.62 9.92 114.08
#